data_AF-A0A2Z5X286-F1
#
_entry.id   AF-A0A2Z5X286-F1
#
_cell.length_a   1.000
_cell.length_b   1.000
_cell.length_c   1.000
_cell.angle_alpha   90.00
_cell.angle_beta   90.00
_cell.angle_gamma   90.00
#
_symmetry.space_group_name_H-M   'P 1'
#
loop_
_entity.id
_entity.type
_entity.pdbx_description
1 polymer ?
#
loop_
_entity_poly.entity_id
_entity_poly.type
_entity_poly.pdbx_seq_one_letter_code
_entity_poly.pdbx_strand_id
1 'polypeptide(L)'
;MTQKQKSKESDQQNDFLQWLQELPRSLPLELARWMPLGLTGSPVVSFVFQQEWIKALMLSPTMLISAVWGAYSKNFIERMSEIYAERGKTGADGAVANIDRFSQALKEAMVWQFSGFDEKYLKLQAKLVEEYITEGFNPDKTTIPMLEEVFVPLELSGELSDQDLKIWDLIRRSRREKKFRQMVIRKKGGYGKTTLLKHITLIYGQGRQGEYQAPKLIPFLIVLRDWKKENGILSETSLPNLAELITNYHLPKISKNQQRLKPPSKWADFLLNHGKALVMFDGFDELPEDQRQRVSYWISEQMQEYDQTVFILTSRPAGYEDYVGKRPATPLTIQEFSPSQQADFVESWYLCQERCYRSDKQIEQAKNAAKEKSQDLIGQLTDRDRPELQELAKNPLLLNMLVTFHRFSPSVKLPRRRIELYKQICKLQLEDRPEARGIKRLLPSGKSQEVLQLLALDLVQQNKLIIARKDLLDFFGNQSILSHEKVNLEDFLREVVNVGELLVERELGEYEFPHFSFQGYLAAARLEQQGEEAYQTILDNWDKASWRETILFYTAQLPATRFTEMLEKVCNLGAESAKLAYDCLREYRSPEKLDSTLEDRLKALTVDVNALLYQQLEEYLKNQQWYEADQETWKLMLKVTNREEEGYLELDNIRNFPCEDLLTLDRLWVEYSKKHGFEFGFSVQKDIYVECGGELDFSLPSSETWEKFCDRIAWENDGKLVEYDQAFEKNLMCVRGHLPMSGKEGRRGDGDFFARIKTCEV
;
A
#
# COMPACT_ATOMS: atom_id res chain seq x y z
N MET A 1 15.35 25.74 -22.03
CA MET A 1 16.59 25.75 -21.20
C MET A 1 17.35 27.03 -21.51
N THR A 2 17.37 27.96 -20.55
CA THR A 2 17.82 29.35 -20.67
C THR A 2 19.30 29.53 -20.34
N GLN A 3 19.87 30.64 -20.82
CA GLN A 3 21.27 31.10 -20.85
C GLN A 3 22.20 30.82 -19.63
N LYS A 4 21.70 30.37 -18.48
CA LYS A 4 22.51 30.02 -17.30
C LYS A 4 23.37 28.75 -17.48
N GLN A 5 23.06 27.90 -18.47
CA GLN A 5 23.84 26.69 -18.75
C GLN A 5 25.12 26.97 -19.57
N LYS A 6 25.13 28.04 -20.39
CA LYS A 6 26.28 28.38 -21.24
C LYS A 6 27.45 29.04 -20.49
N SER A 7 27.22 29.71 -19.35
CA SER A 7 28.33 30.36 -18.62
C SER A 7 29.16 29.37 -17.81
N LYS A 8 28.59 28.24 -17.35
CA LYS A 8 29.33 27.20 -16.61
C LYS A 8 30.19 26.29 -17.51
N GLU A 9 29.81 26.10 -18.77
CA GLU A 9 30.63 25.35 -19.75
C GLU A 9 31.86 26.16 -20.22
N SER A 10 31.74 27.49 -20.27
CA SER A 10 32.83 28.41 -20.63
C SER A 10 33.99 28.40 -19.62
N ASP A 11 33.68 28.33 -18.32
CA ASP A 11 34.70 28.36 -17.26
C ASP A 11 35.46 27.02 -17.16
N GLN A 12 34.79 25.88 -17.37
CA GLN A 12 35.46 24.57 -17.41
C GLN A 12 36.36 24.36 -18.65
N GLN A 13 36.04 25.03 -19.77
CA GLN A 13 36.86 24.96 -20.98
C GLN A 13 38.17 25.74 -20.85
N ASN A 14 38.16 26.85 -20.09
CA ASN A 14 39.35 27.68 -19.88
C ASN A 14 40.36 27.04 -18.91
N ASP A 15 39.90 26.40 -17.83
CA ASP A 15 40.78 25.68 -16.89
C ASP A 15 41.51 24.49 -17.56
N PHE A 16 40.84 23.81 -18.49
CA PHE A 16 41.44 22.70 -19.26
C PHE A 16 42.51 23.17 -20.26
N LEU A 17 42.29 24.33 -20.88
CA LEU A 17 43.26 24.93 -21.81
C LEU A 17 44.49 25.48 -21.09
N GLN A 18 44.34 25.96 -19.85
CA GLN A 18 45.43 26.45 -19.00
C GLN A 18 46.31 25.30 -18.51
N TRP A 19 45.71 24.15 -18.14
CA TRP A 19 46.42 22.93 -17.78
C TRP A 19 47.23 22.32 -18.96
N LEU A 20 46.72 22.42 -20.20
CA LEU A 20 47.42 21.93 -21.40
C LEU A 20 48.69 22.71 -21.75
N GLN A 21 48.81 23.97 -21.31
CA GLN A 21 50.00 24.80 -21.54
C GLN A 21 51.16 24.49 -20.59
N GLU A 22 50.91 23.75 -19.50
CA GLU A 22 51.92 23.39 -18.49
C GLU A 22 52.59 22.03 -18.76
N LEU A 23 52.21 21.32 -19.83
CA LEU A 23 52.80 20.02 -20.15
C LEU A 23 54.24 20.17 -20.70
N PRO A 24 55.22 19.42 -20.15
CA PRO A 24 56.63 19.55 -20.53
C PRO A 24 56.88 19.17 -22.01
N ARG A 25 57.69 19.99 -22.69
CA ARG A 25 58.05 19.87 -24.13
C ARG A 25 58.78 18.58 -24.53
N SER A 26 59.07 17.68 -23.60
CA SER A 26 59.77 16.41 -23.83
C SER A 26 58.83 15.21 -24.05
N LEU A 27 57.54 15.33 -23.75
CA LEU A 27 56.53 14.28 -24.01
C LEU A 27 56.41 13.81 -25.48
N PRO A 28 56.61 14.66 -26.52
CA PRO A 28 56.34 14.29 -27.91
C PRO A 28 57.32 13.29 -28.53
N LEU A 29 58.56 13.20 -28.02
CA LEU A 29 59.60 12.37 -28.63
C LEU A 29 59.46 10.88 -28.28
N GLU A 30 58.84 10.57 -27.14
CA GLU A 30 58.55 9.18 -26.76
C GLU A 30 57.26 8.68 -27.41
N LEU A 31 56.19 9.48 -27.46
CA LEU A 31 54.89 9.07 -28.03
C LEU A 31 54.95 8.79 -29.55
N ALA A 32 55.85 9.45 -30.29
CA ALA A 32 56.05 9.22 -31.72
C ALA A 32 56.63 7.82 -32.05
N ARG A 33 57.27 7.14 -31.09
CA ARG A 33 57.84 5.80 -31.28
C ARG A 33 56.81 4.66 -31.14
N TRP A 34 55.60 4.93 -30.67
CA TRP A 34 54.61 3.91 -30.31
C TRP A 34 53.35 3.90 -31.18
N MET A 35 53.26 4.74 -32.21
CA MET A 35 52.07 4.79 -33.08
C MET A 35 52.20 3.87 -34.31
N PRO A 36 51.17 3.07 -34.65
CA PRO A 36 51.25 2.13 -35.77
C PRO A 36 51.32 2.88 -37.11
N LEU A 37 52.38 2.62 -37.87
CA LEU A 37 52.55 3.16 -39.23
C LEU A 37 51.52 2.54 -40.19
N GLY A 38 50.39 3.21 -40.36
CA GLY A 38 49.35 2.91 -41.35
C GLY A 38 48.77 4.19 -41.96
N LEU A 39 48.40 4.11 -43.25
CA LEU A 39 48.13 5.20 -44.20
C LEU A 39 47.15 6.32 -43.76
N THR A 40 46.45 6.20 -42.64
CA THR A 40 45.45 7.17 -42.14
C THR A 40 45.87 7.92 -40.87
N GLY A 41 46.94 7.50 -40.18
CA GLY A 41 47.45 8.19 -38.98
C GLY A 41 48.30 9.43 -39.30
N SER A 42 49.08 9.35 -40.38
CA SER A 42 49.98 10.45 -40.79
C SER A 42 49.25 11.75 -41.15
N PRO A 43 48.07 11.74 -41.82
CA PRO A 43 47.34 12.97 -42.11
C PRO A 43 46.72 13.60 -40.86
N VAL A 44 46.16 12.80 -39.94
CA VAL A 44 45.55 13.32 -38.70
C VAL A 44 46.62 13.97 -37.82
N VAL A 45 47.77 13.32 -37.66
CA VAL A 45 48.92 13.87 -36.96
C VAL A 45 49.44 15.12 -37.67
N SER A 46 49.53 15.11 -39.00
CA SER A 46 49.90 16.30 -39.79
C SER A 46 48.91 17.46 -39.63
N PHE A 47 47.61 17.21 -39.60
CA PHE A 47 46.58 18.25 -39.41
C PHE A 47 46.58 18.80 -37.98
N VAL A 48 46.89 17.96 -36.99
CA VAL A 48 47.13 18.38 -35.60
C VAL A 48 48.38 19.26 -35.50
N PHE A 49 49.48 18.90 -36.17
CA PHE A 49 50.69 19.74 -36.26
C PHE A 49 50.46 21.06 -37.02
N GLN A 50 49.54 21.08 -37.98
CA GLN A 50 49.14 22.28 -38.75
C GLN A 50 48.02 23.09 -38.10
N GLN A 51 47.56 22.72 -36.89
CA GLN A 51 46.46 23.35 -36.16
C GLN A 51 45.10 23.35 -36.88
N GLU A 52 44.89 22.42 -37.83
CA GLU A 52 43.63 22.26 -38.57
C GLU A 52 42.68 21.31 -37.83
N TRP A 53 42.25 21.70 -36.63
CA TRP A 53 41.53 20.83 -35.68
C TRP A 53 40.20 20.27 -36.20
N ILE A 54 39.50 20.99 -37.08
CA ILE A 54 38.22 20.55 -37.66
C ILE A 54 38.43 19.35 -38.60
N LYS A 55 39.51 19.33 -39.38
CA LYS A 55 39.84 18.21 -40.29
C LYS A 55 40.33 17.00 -39.50
N ALA A 56 41.09 17.22 -38.43
CA ALA A 56 41.48 16.18 -37.48
C ALA A 56 40.26 15.54 -36.78
N LEU A 57 39.28 16.36 -36.37
CA LEU A 57 38.04 15.88 -35.75
C LEU A 57 37.19 15.06 -36.72
N MET A 58 37.09 15.49 -37.99
CA MET A 58 36.34 14.80 -39.05
C MET A 58 36.95 13.43 -39.42
N LEU A 59 38.27 13.28 -39.33
CA LEU A 59 38.99 12.02 -39.61
C LEU A 59 39.16 11.12 -38.36
N SER A 60 38.78 11.60 -37.17
CA SER A 60 38.86 10.83 -35.92
C SER A 60 37.98 9.56 -35.88
N PRO A 61 36.77 9.51 -36.49
CA PRO A 61 35.97 8.29 -36.54
C PRO A 61 36.62 7.25 -37.46
N THR A 62 37.21 7.67 -38.57
CA THR A 62 37.96 6.78 -39.47
C THR A 62 39.24 6.25 -38.82
N MET A 63 39.85 7.00 -37.90
CA MET A 63 40.99 6.55 -37.09
C MET A 63 40.59 5.49 -36.06
N LEU A 64 39.42 5.65 -35.43
CA LEU A 64 38.80 4.63 -34.57
C LEU A 64 38.47 3.36 -35.36
N ILE A 65 37.91 3.49 -36.57
CA ILE A 65 37.59 2.37 -37.46
C ILE A 65 38.87 1.68 -37.98
N SER A 66 39.96 2.43 -38.24
CA SER A 66 41.25 1.84 -38.66
C SER A 66 42.06 1.27 -37.50
N ALA A 67 41.92 1.77 -36.28
CA ALA A 67 42.40 1.11 -35.07
C ALA A 67 41.65 -0.21 -34.81
N VAL A 68 40.33 -0.22 -35.05
CA VAL A 68 39.47 -1.41 -35.05
C VAL A 68 39.86 -2.40 -36.17
N TRP A 69 40.26 -1.91 -37.36
CA TRP A 69 40.76 -2.75 -38.46
C TRP A 69 42.17 -3.30 -38.20
N GLY A 70 43.05 -2.51 -37.58
CA GLY A 70 44.39 -2.91 -37.17
C GLY A 70 44.39 -4.06 -36.15
N ALA A 71 43.45 -4.03 -35.21
CA ALA A 71 43.21 -5.12 -34.26
C ALA A 71 42.65 -6.41 -34.91
N TYR A 72 42.13 -6.32 -36.14
CA TYR A 72 41.57 -7.44 -36.90
C TYR A 72 42.52 -8.00 -37.98
N SER A 73 43.62 -7.31 -38.32
CA SER A 73 44.49 -7.71 -39.42
C SER A 73 45.61 -8.66 -38.96
N LYS A 74 45.69 -9.82 -39.59
CA LYS A 74 46.73 -10.84 -39.36
C LYS A 74 48.16 -10.28 -39.54
N ASN A 75 48.33 -9.35 -40.49
CA ASN A 75 49.60 -8.66 -40.77
C ASN A 75 50.09 -7.77 -39.63
N PHE A 76 49.20 -7.22 -38.79
CA PHE A 76 49.60 -6.40 -37.64
C PHE A 76 50.13 -7.28 -36.50
N ILE A 77 49.47 -8.43 -36.25
CA ILE A 77 49.93 -9.43 -35.27
C ILE A 77 51.25 -10.06 -35.70
N GLU A 78 51.41 -10.38 -36.99
CA GLU A 78 52.67 -10.91 -37.53
C GLU A 78 53.82 -9.89 -37.39
N ARG A 79 53.61 -8.60 -37.72
CA ARG A 79 54.63 -7.56 -37.52
C ARG A 79 54.98 -7.28 -36.06
N MET A 80 54.01 -7.37 -35.15
CA MET A 80 54.29 -7.26 -33.73
C MET A 80 55.15 -8.45 -33.27
N SER A 81 54.83 -9.66 -33.73
CA SER A 81 55.63 -10.86 -33.40
C SER A 81 57.08 -10.79 -33.90
N GLU A 82 57.32 -10.19 -35.07
CA GLU A 82 58.68 -9.93 -35.60
C GLU A 82 59.46 -8.93 -34.75
N ILE A 83 58.83 -7.85 -34.29
CA ILE A 83 59.46 -6.81 -33.46
C ILE A 83 59.78 -7.34 -32.05
N TYR A 84 58.97 -8.26 -31.52
CA TYR A 84 59.24 -8.92 -30.22
C TYR A 84 60.31 -10.01 -30.31
N ALA A 85 60.52 -10.61 -31.50
CA ALA A 85 61.63 -11.52 -31.73
C ALA A 85 63.01 -10.81 -31.65
N GLU A 86 63.06 -9.51 -31.96
CA GLU A 86 64.28 -8.69 -31.84
C GLU A 86 64.58 -8.18 -30.42
N ARG A 87 63.61 -8.22 -29.48
CA ARG A 87 63.79 -7.79 -28.08
C ARG A 87 63.49 -8.91 -27.09
N GLY A 88 64.45 -9.82 -26.91
CA GLY A 88 64.67 -10.61 -25.68
C GLY A 88 63.50 -11.46 -25.14
N LYS A 89 63.65 -12.79 -25.20
CA LYS A 89 62.66 -13.84 -24.92
C LYS A 89 62.02 -13.93 -23.51
N THR A 90 62.22 -13.00 -22.59
CA THR A 90 61.69 -13.12 -21.20
C THR A 90 60.56 -12.15 -20.85
N GLY A 91 60.26 -11.15 -21.69
CA GLY A 91 59.14 -10.21 -21.50
C GLY A 91 57.97 -10.38 -22.49
N ALA A 92 58.16 -11.16 -23.54
CA ALA A 92 57.21 -11.28 -24.66
C ALA A 92 55.94 -12.07 -24.28
N ASP A 93 56.07 -13.17 -23.55
CA ASP A 93 54.93 -14.04 -23.21
C ASP A 93 53.91 -13.34 -22.28
N GLY A 94 54.39 -12.51 -21.34
CA GLY A 94 53.54 -11.73 -20.45
C GLY A 94 52.84 -10.55 -21.13
N ALA A 95 53.52 -9.89 -22.08
CA ALA A 95 52.95 -8.81 -22.86
C ALA A 95 51.91 -9.30 -23.87
N VAL A 96 52.18 -10.42 -24.55
CA VAL A 96 51.23 -11.09 -25.46
C VAL A 96 49.99 -11.57 -24.70
N ALA A 97 50.15 -12.18 -23.52
CA ALA A 97 49.02 -12.61 -22.69
C ALA A 97 48.15 -11.44 -22.16
N ASN A 98 48.75 -10.26 -21.95
CA ASN A 98 48.02 -9.06 -21.54
C ASN A 98 47.30 -8.39 -22.72
N ILE A 99 47.90 -8.39 -23.91
CA ILE A 99 47.29 -7.90 -25.15
C ILE A 99 46.14 -8.83 -25.57
N ASP A 100 46.30 -10.15 -25.45
CA ASP A 100 45.25 -11.12 -25.72
C ASP A 100 44.08 -10.98 -24.72
N ARG A 101 44.35 -10.76 -23.43
CA ARG A 101 43.31 -10.46 -22.43
C ARG A 101 42.57 -9.16 -22.73
N PHE A 102 43.29 -8.10 -23.11
CA PHE A 102 42.68 -6.83 -23.48
C PHE A 102 41.85 -6.93 -24.76
N SER A 103 42.36 -7.66 -25.77
CA SER A 103 41.67 -7.93 -27.03
C SER A 103 40.43 -8.79 -26.83
N GLN A 104 40.49 -9.82 -25.96
CA GLN A 104 39.34 -10.61 -25.56
C GLN A 104 38.31 -9.76 -24.80
N ALA A 105 38.73 -8.94 -23.84
CA ALA A 105 37.83 -8.05 -23.10
C ALA A 105 37.13 -7.03 -24.03
N LEU A 106 37.84 -6.47 -25.01
CA LEU A 106 37.28 -5.58 -26.03
C LEU A 106 36.34 -6.30 -27.00
N LYS A 107 36.70 -7.52 -27.43
CA LYS A 107 35.82 -8.37 -28.26
C LYS A 107 34.56 -8.74 -27.50
N GLU A 108 34.67 -9.15 -26.25
CA GLU A 108 33.53 -9.50 -25.39
C GLU A 108 32.64 -8.29 -25.12
N ALA A 109 33.22 -7.12 -24.83
CA ALA A 109 32.50 -5.86 -24.66
C ALA A 109 31.79 -5.39 -25.94
N MET A 110 32.38 -5.61 -27.13
CA MET A 110 31.74 -5.32 -28.41
C MET A 110 30.65 -6.34 -28.77
N VAL A 111 30.88 -7.64 -28.55
CA VAL A 111 29.83 -8.67 -28.70
C VAL A 111 28.64 -8.31 -27.82
N TRP A 112 28.88 -7.89 -26.60
CA TRP A 112 27.91 -7.32 -25.68
C TRP A 112 27.09 -6.18 -26.30
N GLN A 113 27.79 -5.12 -26.75
CA GLN A 113 27.17 -3.89 -27.25
C GLN A 113 26.41 -4.07 -28.58
N PHE A 114 26.74 -5.08 -29.38
CA PHE A 114 26.14 -5.33 -30.70
C PHE A 114 25.28 -6.62 -30.78
N SER A 115 25.21 -7.44 -29.73
CA SER A 115 24.45 -8.71 -29.75
C SER A 115 22.93 -8.53 -29.85
N GLY A 116 22.41 -7.36 -29.48
CA GLY A 116 20.97 -7.13 -29.28
C GLY A 116 20.37 -8.03 -28.18
N PHE A 117 21.21 -8.66 -27.34
CA PHE A 117 20.76 -9.60 -26.31
C PHE A 117 19.92 -8.89 -25.25
N ASP A 118 20.40 -7.75 -24.73
CA ASP A 118 19.72 -6.98 -23.70
C ASP A 118 18.30 -6.59 -24.15
N GLU A 119 18.13 -6.14 -25.40
CA GLU A 119 16.83 -5.77 -25.94
C GLU A 119 15.88 -6.99 -26.05
N LYS A 120 16.40 -8.14 -26.48
CA LYS A 120 15.62 -9.39 -26.54
C LYS A 120 15.21 -9.86 -25.15
N TYR A 121 16.12 -9.79 -24.18
CA TYR A 121 15.87 -10.12 -22.77
C TYR A 121 14.78 -9.20 -22.19
N LEU A 122 14.92 -7.89 -22.37
CA LEU A 122 13.98 -6.88 -21.88
C LEU A 122 12.57 -7.09 -22.45
N LYS A 123 12.46 -7.33 -23.77
CA LYS A 123 11.18 -7.62 -24.45
C LYS A 123 10.52 -8.89 -23.90
N LEU A 124 11.30 -9.95 -23.72
CA LEU A 124 10.79 -11.22 -23.19
C LEU A 124 10.32 -11.09 -21.74
N GLN A 125 11.06 -10.34 -20.91
CA GLN A 125 10.69 -10.14 -19.53
C GLN A 125 9.45 -9.24 -19.38
N ALA A 126 9.32 -8.17 -20.18
CA ALA A 126 8.11 -7.35 -20.24
C ALA A 126 6.87 -8.20 -20.55
N LYS A 127 6.99 -9.09 -21.54
CA LYS A 127 5.89 -9.97 -21.95
C LYS A 127 5.39 -10.88 -20.82
N LEU A 128 6.25 -11.27 -19.89
CA LEU A 128 5.86 -12.14 -18.76
C LEU A 128 5.10 -11.41 -17.66
N VAL A 129 5.12 -10.08 -17.66
CA VAL A 129 4.51 -9.24 -16.63
C VAL A 129 3.50 -8.23 -17.19
N GLU A 130 3.17 -8.34 -18.50
CA GLU A 130 2.27 -7.40 -19.19
C GLU A 130 0.83 -7.49 -18.69
N GLU A 131 0.41 -8.67 -18.23
CA GLU A 131 -0.93 -8.92 -17.71
C GLU A 131 -1.02 -8.66 -16.19
N TYR A 132 -2.07 -7.95 -15.75
CA TYR A 132 -2.40 -7.81 -14.34
C TYR A 132 -3.26 -8.97 -13.86
N ILE A 133 -2.58 -9.97 -13.30
CA ILE A 133 -3.21 -11.15 -12.69
C ILE A 133 -3.08 -11.04 -11.16
N THR A 134 -4.21 -11.10 -10.46
CA THR A 134 -4.23 -11.19 -9.00
C THR A 134 -4.14 -12.66 -8.58
N GLU A 135 -3.14 -12.98 -7.75
CA GLU A 135 -2.92 -14.37 -7.30
C GLU A 135 -4.09 -14.87 -6.45
N GLY A 136 -4.66 -16.01 -6.85
CA GLY A 136 -5.84 -16.59 -6.20
C GLY A 136 -7.15 -15.88 -6.54
N PHE A 137 -7.13 -14.75 -7.27
CA PHE A 137 -8.34 -13.98 -7.57
C PHE A 137 -8.41 -13.62 -9.06
N ASN A 138 -9.04 -14.50 -9.83
CA ASN A 138 -9.39 -14.25 -11.23
C ASN A 138 -10.87 -14.54 -11.41
N PRO A 139 -11.73 -13.51 -11.33
CA PRO A 139 -13.16 -13.70 -11.38
C PRO A 139 -13.60 -14.09 -12.80
N ASP A 140 -14.38 -15.17 -12.89
CA ASP A 140 -15.00 -15.60 -14.14
C ASP A 140 -15.75 -14.43 -14.78
N LYS A 141 -15.52 -14.20 -16.09
CA LYS A 141 -16.15 -13.12 -16.89
C LYS A 141 -15.60 -11.70 -16.65
N THR A 142 -14.42 -11.55 -16.03
CA THR A 142 -13.62 -10.31 -16.17
C THR A 142 -12.54 -10.48 -17.23
N THR A 143 -12.22 -9.42 -17.97
CA THR A 143 -11.00 -9.40 -18.78
C THR A 143 -9.80 -9.17 -17.88
N ILE A 144 -8.68 -9.81 -18.21
CA ILE A 144 -7.39 -9.57 -17.56
C ILE A 144 -6.84 -8.25 -18.14
N PRO A 145 -6.75 -7.17 -17.35
CA PRO A 145 -6.26 -5.90 -17.85
C PRO A 145 -4.76 -5.94 -18.08
N MET A 146 -4.26 -5.08 -18.97
CA MET A 146 -2.82 -4.84 -19.06
C MET A 146 -2.37 -4.10 -17.80
N LEU A 147 -1.24 -4.52 -17.23
CA LEU A 147 -0.72 -3.95 -15.99
C LEU A 147 -0.51 -2.44 -16.09
N GLU A 148 -0.01 -1.95 -17.22
CA GLU A 148 0.17 -0.51 -17.43
C GLU A 148 -1.14 0.30 -17.46
N GLU A 149 -2.26 -0.33 -17.77
CA GLU A 149 -3.56 0.36 -17.87
C GLU A 149 -4.22 0.55 -16.51
N VAL A 150 -3.91 -0.30 -15.53
CA VAL A 150 -4.57 -0.30 -14.20
C VAL A 150 -3.60 -0.04 -13.04
N PHE A 151 -2.30 0.07 -13.31
CA PHE A 151 -1.32 0.34 -12.27
C PHE A 151 -1.43 1.76 -11.73
N VAL A 152 -1.67 1.87 -10.42
CA VAL A 152 -1.61 3.13 -9.69
C VAL A 152 -0.28 3.22 -8.94
N PRO A 153 0.51 4.31 -9.08
CA PRO A 153 1.78 4.48 -8.38
C PRO A 153 1.61 4.41 -6.86
N LEU A 154 2.35 3.51 -6.22
CA LEU A 154 2.35 3.35 -4.76
C LEU A 154 3.19 4.43 -4.08
N GLU A 155 2.67 4.96 -2.99
CA GLU A 155 3.39 5.85 -2.07
C GLU A 155 4.16 5.02 -1.05
N LEU A 156 5.35 5.49 -0.70
CA LEU A 156 6.28 4.85 0.22
C LEU A 156 6.60 5.82 1.36
N SER A 157 6.79 5.27 2.56
CA SER A 157 7.44 5.94 3.67
C SER A 157 8.74 5.24 4.03
N GLY A 158 9.69 6.00 4.58
CA GLY A 158 10.92 5.50 5.17
C GLY A 158 11.35 6.37 6.34
N GLU A 159 12.51 6.09 6.92
CA GLU A 159 13.09 6.89 8.02
C GLU A 159 13.46 8.33 7.61
N LEU A 160 13.35 8.65 6.31
CA LEU A 160 13.48 10.00 5.79
C LEU A 160 12.11 10.66 5.87
N SER A 161 12.02 11.82 6.51
CA SER A 161 10.81 12.63 6.72
C SER A 161 10.17 13.19 5.43
N ASP A 162 10.46 12.61 4.27
CA ASP A 162 9.87 13.00 3.00
C ASP A 162 8.49 12.34 2.88
N GLN A 163 7.44 13.16 2.86
CA GLN A 163 6.09 12.73 2.46
C GLN A 163 6.08 12.43 0.94
N ASP A 164 5.26 11.46 0.51
CA ASP A 164 4.99 11.11 -0.90
C ASP A 164 6.16 10.53 -1.73
N LEU A 165 7.06 9.76 -1.13
CA LEU A 165 8.14 9.09 -1.88
C LEU A 165 7.57 8.01 -2.81
N LYS A 166 7.95 8.04 -4.10
CA LYS A 166 7.67 6.96 -5.05
C LYS A 166 8.94 6.14 -5.31
N ILE A 167 8.78 4.86 -5.67
CA ILE A 167 9.93 3.97 -5.90
C ILE A 167 10.88 4.50 -6.97
N TRP A 168 10.34 5.18 -7.98
CA TRP A 168 11.10 5.73 -9.10
C TRP A 168 12.04 6.86 -8.67
N ASP A 169 11.67 7.64 -7.65
CA ASP A 169 12.54 8.68 -7.10
C ASP A 169 13.74 8.06 -6.38
N LEU A 170 13.53 6.95 -5.67
CA LEU A 170 14.60 6.20 -5.00
C LEU A 170 15.55 5.55 -6.01
N ILE A 171 15.00 4.91 -7.05
CA ILE A 171 15.79 4.34 -8.15
C ILE A 171 16.59 5.44 -8.87
N ARG A 172 16.03 6.64 -9.06
CA ARG A 172 16.77 7.80 -9.62
C ARG A 172 17.92 8.23 -8.70
N ARG A 173 17.67 8.33 -7.39
CA ARG A 173 18.65 8.75 -6.37
C ARG A 173 19.78 7.74 -6.19
N SER A 174 19.54 6.45 -6.45
CA SER A 174 20.55 5.37 -6.36
C SER A 174 21.82 5.63 -7.19
N ARG A 175 21.74 6.47 -8.24
CA ARG A 175 22.90 6.91 -9.04
C ARG A 175 23.94 7.67 -8.21
N ARG A 176 23.49 8.42 -7.20
CA ARG A 176 24.33 9.33 -6.38
C ARG A 176 24.44 8.84 -4.94
N GLU A 177 23.39 8.24 -4.40
CA GLU A 177 23.26 7.87 -3.00
C GLU A 177 23.34 6.35 -2.83
N LYS A 178 24.43 5.85 -2.25
CA LYS A 178 24.67 4.41 -2.05
C LYS A 178 23.57 3.71 -1.23
N LYS A 179 22.95 4.40 -0.26
CA LYS A 179 21.90 3.84 0.59
C LYS A 179 20.67 3.34 -0.20
N PHE A 180 20.35 3.98 -1.33
CA PHE A 180 19.23 3.57 -2.19
C PHE A 180 19.60 2.50 -3.22
N ARG A 181 20.81 1.93 -3.12
CA ARG A 181 21.17 0.74 -3.88
C ARG A 181 20.74 -0.55 -3.19
N GLN A 182 20.36 -0.50 -1.91
CA GLN A 182 19.93 -1.67 -1.15
C GLN A 182 18.67 -1.30 -0.37
N MET A 183 17.52 -1.64 -0.94
CA MET A 183 16.21 -1.28 -0.39
C MET A 183 15.44 -2.53 0.03
N VAL A 184 14.68 -2.41 1.11
CA VAL A 184 13.70 -3.43 1.52
C VAL A 184 12.32 -2.80 1.66
N ILE A 185 11.33 -3.36 0.96
CA ILE A 185 9.94 -2.92 0.97
C ILE A 185 9.12 -3.87 1.84
N ARG A 186 8.56 -3.34 2.94
CA ARG A 186 7.81 -4.07 3.96
C ARG A 186 6.36 -3.60 3.99
N LYS A 187 5.40 -4.52 3.88
CA LYS A 187 3.98 -4.27 4.16
C LYS A 187 3.25 -5.60 4.32
N LYS A 188 2.09 -5.59 4.98
CA LYS A 188 1.12 -6.72 4.95
C LYS A 188 0.72 -7.04 3.48
N GLY A 189 0.08 -8.17 3.26
CA GLY A 189 -0.36 -8.60 1.92
C GLY A 189 -1.49 -7.73 1.37
N GLY A 190 -1.70 -7.84 0.06
CA GLY A 190 -2.70 -7.05 -0.66
C GLY A 190 -2.26 -5.65 -1.10
N TYR A 191 -1.20 -5.08 -0.52
CA TYR A 191 -0.69 -3.73 -0.84
C TYR A 191 0.16 -3.61 -2.12
N GLY A 192 0.12 -4.59 -3.03
CA GLY A 192 0.74 -4.44 -4.36
C GLY A 192 2.27 -4.52 -4.44
N LYS A 193 2.97 -5.10 -3.45
CA LYS A 193 4.45 -5.31 -3.49
C LYS A 193 4.92 -5.99 -4.80
N THR A 194 4.38 -7.17 -5.09
CA THR A 194 4.68 -7.90 -6.33
C THR A 194 4.27 -7.12 -7.57
N THR A 195 3.11 -6.45 -7.53
CA THR A 195 2.60 -5.60 -8.62
C THR A 195 3.55 -4.44 -8.93
N LEU A 196 4.13 -3.81 -7.90
CA LEU A 196 5.14 -2.76 -8.05
C LEU A 196 6.39 -3.28 -8.78
N LEU A 197 6.92 -4.44 -8.38
CA LEU A 197 8.10 -5.01 -9.02
C LEU A 197 7.83 -5.44 -10.48
N LYS A 198 6.64 -5.98 -10.75
CA LYS A 198 6.18 -6.28 -12.11
C LYS A 198 6.08 -5.01 -12.95
N HIS A 199 5.53 -3.91 -12.41
CA HIS A 199 5.42 -2.64 -13.12
C HIS A 199 6.81 -2.06 -13.44
N ILE A 200 7.75 -2.07 -12.48
CA ILE A 200 9.14 -1.66 -12.73
C ILE A 200 9.73 -2.49 -13.88
N THR A 201 9.56 -3.81 -13.81
CA THR A 201 10.03 -4.73 -14.85
C THR A 201 9.45 -4.40 -16.23
N LEU A 202 8.15 -4.12 -16.30
CA LEU A 202 7.44 -3.76 -17.52
C LEU A 202 7.99 -2.46 -18.13
N ILE A 203 8.11 -1.39 -17.33
CA ILE A 203 8.60 -0.08 -17.78
C ILE A 203 10.03 -0.16 -18.33
N TYR A 204 10.93 -0.87 -17.65
CA TYR A 204 12.29 -1.10 -18.15
C TYR A 204 12.30 -1.98 -19.40
N GLY A 205 11.46 -3.02 -19.44
CA GLY A 205 11.35 -3.92 -20.58
C GLY A 205 10.83 -3.24 -21.85
N GLN A 206 9.98 -2.21 -21.70
CA GLN A 206 9.48 -1.34 -22.76
C GLN A 206 10.44 -0.19 -23.11
N GLY A 207 11.54 -0.01 -22.37
CA GLY A 207 12.50 1.09 -22.59
C GLY A 207 11.99 2.47 -22.14
N ARG A 208 10.94 2.51 -21.31
CA ARG A 208 10.21 3.72 -20.88
C ARG A 208 10.70 4.33 -19.57
N GLN A 209 11.77 3.79 -18.97
CA GLN A 209 12.37 4.31 -17.73
C GLN A 209 12.77 5.80 -17.80
N GLY A 210 12.94 6.34 -19.02
CA GLY A 210 13.18 7.76 -19.26
C GLY A 210 12.05 8.68 -18.80
N GLU A 211 10.80 8.22 -18.81
CA GLU A 211 9.62 8.94 -18.29
C GLU A 211 9.81 9.28 -16.80
N TYR A 212 10.52 8.42 -16.08
CA TYR A 212 10.83 8.54 -14.66
C TYR A 212 12.23 9.12 -14.39
N GLN A 213 12.96 9.52 -15.44
CA GLN A 213 14.36 9.96 -15.37
C GLN A 213 15.28 8.94 -14.67
N ALA A 214 14.92 7.66 -14.69
CA ALA A 214 15.64 6.59 -14.01
C ALA A 214 16.91 6.18 -14.79
N PRO A 215 17.96 5.64 -14.14
CA PRO A 215 19.12 5.01 -14.81
C PRO A 215 18.71 3.97 -15.84
N LYS A 216 19.52 3.78 -16.88
CA LYS A 216 19.37 2.62 -17.78
C LYS A 216 19.93 1.40 -17.06
N LEU A 217 19.05 0.56 -16.54
CA LEU A 217 19.37 -0.67 -15.83
C LEU A 217 18.66 -1.85 -16.50
N ILE A 218 19.20 -3.06 -16.30
CA ILE A 218 18.58 -4.32 -16.69
C ILE A 218 17.91 -4.93 -15.44
N PRO A 219 16.58 -5.04 -15.39
CA PRO A 219 15.86 -5.57 -14.24
C PRO A 219 15.90 -7.10 -14.18
N PHE A 220 16.07 -7.66 -12.99
CA PHE A 220 15.99 -9.10 -12.71
C PHE A 220 14.92 -9.31 -11.64
N LEU A 221 13.71 -9.69 -12.04
CA LEU A 221 12.63 -10.04 -11.12
C LEU A 221 12.75 -11.51 -10.71
N ILE A 222 13.27 -11.75 -9.51
CA ILE A 222 13.53 -13.06 -8.94
C ILE A 222 12.47 -13.35 -7.88
N VAL A 223 11.50 -14.20 -8.23
CA VAL A 223 10.42 -14.61 -7.34
C VAL A 223 10.90 -15.75 -6.45
N LEU A 224 11.10 -15.49 -5.15
CA LEU A 224 11.79 -16.41 -4.24
C LEU A 224 11.01 -17.70 -3.96
N ARG A 225 9.67 -17.65 -3.98
CA ARG A 225 8.84 -18.87 -3.82
C ARG A 225 9.09 -19.94 -4.90
N ASP A 226 9.56 -19.54 -6.09
CA ASP A 226 9.80 -20.47 -7.18
C ASP A 226 11.05 -21.33 -6.95
N TRP A 227 11.92 -20.94 -6.01
CA TRP A 227 13.12 -21.69 -5.65
C TRP A 227 12.80 -23.03 -4.97
N LYS A 228 11.58 -23.20 -4.43
CA LYS A 228 11.08 -24.50 -3.95
C LYS A 228 10.78 -25.45 -5.11
N LYS A 229 10.27 -24.93 -6.23
CA LYS A 229 9.73 -25.72 -7.36
C LYS A 229 10.79 -25.98 -8.44
N GLU A 230 11.74 -25.07 -8.62
CA GLU A 230 12.74 -25.15 -9.69
C GLU A 230 13.99 -25.92 -9.21
N ASN A 231 14.10 -27.18 -9.66
CA ASN A 231 15.29 -28.06 -9.63
C ASN A 231 16.08 -28.19 -8.30
N GLY A 232 15.52 -27.74 -7.18
CA GLY A 232 16.16 -27.87 -5.89
C GLY A 232 17.31 -26.88 -5.67
N ILE A 233 17.18 -25.62 -6.11
CA ILE A 233 18.10 -24.53 -5.70
C ILE A 233 18.29 -24.55 -4.17
N LEU A 234 17.19 -24.71 -3.43
CA LEU A 234 17.22 -24.83 -1.97
C LEU A 234 17.68 -26.21 -1.47
N SER A 235 17.80 -27.22 -2.33
CA SER A 235 18.34 -28.55 -1.96
C SER A 235 19.86 -28.66 -2.16
N GLU A 236 20.46 -27.73 -2.90
CA GLU A 236 21.91 -27.69 -3.09
C GLU A 236 22.63 -27.35 -1.78
N THR A 237 23.80 -27.95 -1.56
CA THR A 237 24.62 -27.75 -0.35
C THR A 237 25.15 -26.32 -0.27
N SER A 238 25.38 -25.69 -1.41
CA SER A 238 25.76 -24.29 -1.56
C SER A 238 24.84 -23.62 -2.58
N LEU A 239 24.31 -22.44 -2.24
CA LEU A 239 23.53 -21.65 -3.19
C LEU A 239 24.46 -21.08 -4.28
N PRO A 240 24.04 -21.05 -5.56
CA PRO A 240 24.83 -20.45 -6.63
C PRO A 240 25.03 -18.95 -6.37
N ASN A 241 26.12 -18.36 -6.86
CA ASN A 241 26.25 -16.89 -6.84
C ASN A 241 25.17 -16.24 -7.72
N LEU A 242 24.95 -14.94 -7.57
CA LEU A 242 23.87 -14.24 -8.26
C LEU A 242 24.01 -14.26 -9.79
N ALA A 243 25.24 -14.19 -10.31
CA ALA A 243 25.47 -14.27 -11.75
C ALA A 243 25.09 -15.65 -12.33
N GLU A 244 25.44 -16.72 -11.61
CA GLU A 244 25.05 -18.11 -11.91
C GLU A 244 23.55 -18.31 -11.76
N LEU A 245 22.94 -17.79 -10.69
CA LEU A 245 21.50 -17.82 -10.48
C LEU A 245 20.76 -17.19 -11.67
N ILE A 246 21.19 -16.01 -12.10
CA ILE A 246 20.60 -15.30 -13.24
C ILE A 246 20.78 -16.12 -14.54
N THR A 247 21.98 -16.64 -14.76
CA THR A 247 22.33 -17.30 -16.03
C THR A 247 21.69 -18.69 -16.16
N ASN A 248 21.70 -19.47 -15.09
CA ASN A 248 21.36 -20.89 -15.10
C ASN A 248 19.92 -21.16 -14.69
N TYR A 249 19.27 -20.26 -13.96
CA TYR A 249 17.91 -20.47 -13.44
C TYR A 249 16.92 -19.41 -13.95
N HIS A 250 17.26 -18.12 -13.86
CA HIS A 250 16.35 -17.04 -14.29
C HIS A 250 16.18 -16.95 -15.82
N LEU A 251 17.27 -16.93 -16.59
CA LEU A 251 17.21 -16.84 -18.06
C LEU A 251 16.43 -18.00 -18.74
N PRO A 252 16.63 -19.27 -18.34
CA PRO A 252 15.84 -20.36 -18.89
C PRO A 252 14.34 -20.23 -18.63
N LYS A 253 13.94 -19.71 -17.46
CA LYS A 253 12.53 -19.47 -17.11
C LYS A 253 11.88 -18.46 -18.06
N ILE A 254 12.58 -17.39 -18.39
CA ILE A 254 12.11 -16.37 -19.33
C ILE A 254 12.00 -16.93 -20.75
N SER A 255 12.86 -17.88 -21.11
CA SER A 255 12.96 -18.46 -22.45
C SER A 255 12.09 -19.69 -22.68
N LYS A 256 11.32 -20.18 -21.69
CA LYS A 256 10.60 -21.48 -21.73
C LYS A 256 9.72 -21.68 -22.97
N ASN A 257 9.18 -20.62 -23.55
CA ASN A 257 8.24 -20.67 -24.69
C ASN A 257 8.79 -20.03 -25.99
N GLN A 258 10.07 -19.67 -26.07
CA GLN A 258 10.70 -19.04 -27.24
C GLN A 258 12.13 -19.56 -27.50
N GLN A 259 12.79 -19.03 -28.54
CA GLN A 259 14.17 -19.34 -28.89
C GLN A 259 15.08 -19.16 -27.66
N ARG A 260 15.78 -20.23 -27.24
CA ARG A 260 16.68 -20.19 -26.06
C ARG A 260 17.63 -19.00 -26.17
N LEU A 261 17.46 -18.03 -25.27
CA LEU A 261 18.40 -16.94 -25.11
C LEU A 261 19.76 -17.52 -24.71
N LYS A 262 20.76 -17.35 -25.57
CA LYS A 262 22.16 -17.65 -25.22
C LYS A 262 22.81 -16.34 -24.80
N PRO A 263 23.00 -16.12 -23.49
CA PRO A 263 23.69 -14.92 -23.02
C PRO A 263 25.14 -14.93 -23.52
N PRO A 264 25.72 -13.75 -23.79
CA PRO A 264 27.17 -13.63 -23.90
C PRO A 264 27.87 -14.19 -22.65
N SER A 265 29.13 -14.62 -22.81
CA SER A 265 29.95 -15.06 -21.67
C SER A 265 29.98 -13.99 -20.58
N LYS A 266 29.87 -14.41 -19.32
CA LYS A 266 29.88 -13.55 -18.12
C LYS A 266 28.85 -12.41 -18.15
N TRP A 267 27.72 -12.60 -18.84
CA TRP A 267 26.81 -11.50 -19.06
C TRP A 267 26.23 -10.94 -17.74
N ALA A 268 25.63 -11.80 -16.92
CA ALA A 268 25.07 -11.35 -15.65
C ALA A 268 26.13 -10.68 -14.75
N ASP A 269 27.32 -11.30 -14.65
CA ASP A 269 28.43 -10.79 -13.84
C ASP A 269 28.89 -9.38 -14.26
N PHE A 270 28.97 -9.11 -15.58
CA PHE A 270 29.31 -7.78 -16.07
C PHE A 270 28.28 -6.72 -15.65
N LEU A 271 26.97 -7.01 -15.75
CA LEU A 271 25.92 -6.05 -15.35
C LEU A 271 25.96 -5.74 -13.87
N LEU A 272 26.15 -6.77 -13.06
CA LEU A 272 26.15 -6.68 -11.61
C LEU A 272 27.34 -5.85 -11.12
N ASN A 273 28.54 -6.09 -11.66
CA ASN A 273 29.77 -5.39 -11.26
C ASN A 273 29.83 -3.92 -11.74
N HIS A 274 29.17 -3.59 -12.85
CA HIS A 274 29.23 -2.24 -13.44
C HIS A 274 28.01 -1.36 -13.10
N GLY A 275 27.18 -1.78 -12.14
CA GLY A 275 25.99 -1.01 -11.72
C GLY A 275 24.96 -0.81 -12.83
N LYS A 276 24.87 -1.78 -13.74
CA LYS A 276 23.91 -1.81 -14.84
C LYS A 276 22.72 -2.73 -14.55
N ALA A 277 22.68 -3.36 -13.38
CA ALA A 277 21.63 -4.27 -12.95
C ALA A 277 20.69 -3.63 -11.92
N LEU A 278 19.41 -4.02 -11.99
CA LEU A 278 18.40 -3.82 -10.95
C LEU A 278 17.87 -5.19 -10.54
N VAL A 279 18.27 -5.69 -9.37
CA VAL A 279 17.88 -7.02 -8.90
C VAL A 279 16.76 -6.90 -7.88
N MET A 280 15.63 -7.55 -8.16
CA MET A 280 14.42 -7.47 -7.35
C MET A 280 14.07 -8.86 -6.83
N PHE A 281 14.27 -9.09 -5.54
CA PHE A 281 13.88 -10.32 -4.85
C PHE A 281 12.46 -10.15 -4.30
N ASP A 282 11.52 -10.91 -4.85
CA ASP A 282 10.12 -10.85 -4.45
C ASP A 282 9.74 -11.97 -3.49
N GLY A 283 9.15 -11.61 -2.34
CA GLY A 283 8.49 -12.52 -1.42
C GLY A 283 9.43 -13.32 -0.53
N PHE A 284 10.31 -12.66 0.24
CA PHE A 284 11.18 -13.36 1.21
C PHE A 284 10.39 -14.18 2.24
N ASP A 285 9.24 -13.69 2.69
CA ASP A 285 8.34 -14.39 3.61
C ASP A 285 7.78 -15.71 3.02
N GLU A 286 7.80 -15.88 1.70
CA GLU A 286 7.27 -17.07 1.01
C GLU A 286 8.27 -18.25 0.99
N LEU A 287 9.52 -18.04 1.42
CA LEU A 287 10.51 -19.10 1.60
C LEU A 287 10.15 -20.05 2.75
N PRO A 288 10.58 -21.32 2.71
CA PRO A 288 10.46 -22.22 3.85
C PRO A 288 11.20 -21.65 5.07
N GLU A 289 10.60 -21.76 6.26
CA GLU A 289 11.15 -21.18 7.50
C GLU A 289 12.58 -21.66 7.79
N ASP A 290 12.83 -22.97 7.61
CA ASP A 290 14.14 -23.61 7.77
C ASP A 290 15.20 -23.12 6.77
N GLN A 291 14.79 -22.44 5.70
CA GLN A 291 15.67 -21.93 4.65
C GLN A 291 15.87 -20.41 4.71
N ARG A 292 14.98 -19.66 5.38
CA ARG A 292 15.01 -18.18 5.41
C ARG A 292 16.33 -17.63 5.93
N GLN A 293 16.87 -18.19 7.02
CA GLN A 293 18.14 -17.73 7.58
C GLN A 293 19.28 -17.90 6.58
N ARG A 294 19.43 -19.10 6.00
CA ARG A 294 20.46 -19.40 4.98
C ARG A 294 20.36 -18.46 3.78
N VAL A 295 19.14 -18.25 3.26
CA VAL A 295 18.92 -17.35 2.12
C VAL A 295 19.16 -15.90 2.51
N SER A 296 18.86 -15.47 3.74
CA SER A 296 19.12 -14.10 4.20
C SER A 296 20.62 -13.76 4.22
N TYR A 297 21.46 -14.70 4.66
CA TYR A 297 22.92 -14.57 4.60
C TYR A 297 23.39 -14.47 3.16
N TRP A 298 22.93 -15.38 2.30
CA TRP A 298 23.27 -15.37 0.89
C TRP A 298 22.88 -14.04 0.22
N ILE A 299 21.65 -13.53 0.41
CA ILE A 299 21.22 -12.24 -0.14
C ILE A 299 22.13 -11.12 0.34
N SER A 300 22.50 -11.12 1.63
CA SER A 300 23.39 -10.13 2.22
C SER A 300 24.79 -10.16 1.61
N GLU A 301 25.33 -11.36 1.35
CA GLU A 301 26.62 -11.54 0.68
C GLU A 301 26.57 -11.03 -0.76
N GLN A 302 25.53 -11.38 -1.52
CA GLN A 302 25.38 -10.90 -2.90
C GLN A 302 25.23 -9.37 -2.99
N MET A 303 24.51 -8.76 -2.04
CA MET A 303 24.38 -7.30 -1.95
C MET A 303 25.71 -6.62 -1.62
N GLN A 304 26.59 -7.29 -0.87
CA GLN A 304 27.93 -6.77 -0.54
C GLN A 304 28.92 -6.96 -1.70
N GLU A 305 28.88 -8.11 -2.36
CA GLU A 305 29.71 -8.42 -3.52
C GLU A 305 29.44 -7.45 -4.68
N TYR A 306 28.16 -7.20 -4.98
CA TYR A 306 27.74 -6.35 -6.09
C TYR A 306 27.28 -4.96 -5.63
N ASP A 307 28.15 -4.20 -4.94
CA ASP A 307 27.82 -2.91 -4.29
C ASP A 307 27.40 -1.76 -5.25
N GLN A 308 27.62 -1.94 -6.56
CA GLN A 308 27.16 -1.02 -7.60
C GLN A 308 25.74 -1.34 -8.10
N THR A 309 25.24 -2.55 -7.84
CA THR A 309 23.89 -2.98 -8.27
C THR A 309 22.81 -2.38 -7.39
N VAL A 310 21.67 -2.06 -7.99
CA VAL A 310 20.48 -1.67 -7.24
C VAL A 310 19.69 -2.92 -6.88
N PHE A 311 19.41 -3.10 -5.59
CA PHE A 311 18.64 -4.21 -5.04
C PHE A 311 17.35 -3.72 -4.40
N ILE A 312 16.26 -4.46 -4.65
CA ILE A 312 14.99 -4.31 -3.95
C ILE A 312 14.58 -5.68 -3.42
N LEU A 313 14.36 -5.79 -2.11
CA LEU A 313 13.81 -6.97 -1.46
C LEU A 313 12.38 -6.67 -1.00
N THR A 314 11.42 -7.56 -1.24
CA THR A 314 10.07 -7.43 -0.66
C THR A 314 9.84 -8.52 0.39
N SER A 315 9.18 -8.16 1.49
CA SER A 315 8.77 -9.11 2.52
C SER A 315 7.58 -8.59 3.30
N ARG A 316 6.79 -9.49 3.88
CA ARG A 316 5.93 -9.16 5.02
C ARG A 316 6.77 -8.89 6.27
N PRO A 317 6.30 -8.05 7.22
CA PRO A 317 7.02 -7.75 8.46
C PRO A 317 7.43 -9.01 9.24
N ALA A 318 6.50 -9.93 9.52
CA ALA A 318 6.79 -11.13 10.31
C ALA A 318 7.82 -12.05 9.64
N GLY A 319 7.65 -12.36 8.34
CA GLY A 319 8.63 -13.19 7.62
C GLY A 319 10.00 -12.51 7.47
N TYR A 320 10.08 -11.18 7.63
CA TYR A 320 11.34 -10.45 7.62
C TYR A 320 12.09 -10.52 8.95
N GLU A 321 11.44 -10.93 10.04
CA GLU A 321 12.12 -11.13 11.34
C GLU A 321 13.20 -12.21 11.25
N ASP A 322 12.98 -13.23 10.41
CA ASP A 322 13.94 -14.30 10.11
C ASP A 322 15.13 -13.83 9.24
N TYR A 323 15.15 -12.56 8.83
CA TYR A 323 16.27 -11.98 8.09
C TYR A 323 17.42 -11.64 9.06
N VAL A 324 18.34 -12.58 9.23
CA VAL A 324 19.46 -12.51 10.17
C VAL A 324 20.77 -12.01 9.56
N GLY A 325 20.84 -11.95 8.22
CA GLY A 325 21.96 -11.33 7.50
C GLY A 325 22.06 -9.81 7.74
N LYS A 326 23.12 -9.18 7.23
CA LYS A 326 23.29 -7.72 7.30
C LYS A 326 22.12 -7.05 6.54
N ARG A 327 21.23 -6.39 7.29
CA ARG A 327 20.00 -5.81 6.74
C ARG A 327 20.31 -4.81 5.61
N PRO A 328 19.47 -4.75 4.56
CA PRO A 328 19.57 -3.72 3.52
C PRO A 328 19.53 -2.32 4.13
N ALA A 329 20.21 -1.38 3.46
CA ALA A 329 20.48 -0.06 4.00
C ALA A 329 19.24 0.83 4.19
N THR A 330 18.17 0.62 3.40
CA THR A 330 16.98 1.49 3.43
C THR A 330 15.70 0.67 3.61
N PRO A 331 15.10 0.64 4.80
CA PRO A 331 13.76 0.10 5.01
C PRO A 331 12.69 1.08 4.49
N LEU A 332 11.72 0.54 3.76
CA LEU A 332 10.60 1.25 3.16
C LEU A 332 9.30 0.54 3.49
N THR A 333 8.23 1.29 3.69
CA THR A 333 6.88 0.78 3.93
C THR A 333 5.93 1.35 2.89
N ILE A 334 5.04 0.52 2.33
CA ILE A 334 4.01 0.98 1.40
C ILE A 334 2.88 1.66 2.19
N GLN A 335 2.44 2.83 1.71
CA GLN A 335 1.30 3.53 2.28
C GLN A 335 -0.03 2.92 1.82
N GLU A 336 -1.07 3.21 2.59
CA GLU A 336 -2.44 2.91 2.19
C GLU A 336 -2.86 3.74 0.97
N PHE A 337 -3.81 3.23 0.19
CA PHE A 337 -4.34 4.01 -0.93
C PHE A 337 -5.08 5.24 -0.43
N SER A 338 -4.61 6.41 -0.85
CA SER A 338 -5.32 7.67 -0.70
C SER A 338 -6.62 7.68 -1.52
N PRO A 339 -7.62 8.51 -1.16
CA PRO A 339 -8.86 8.61 -1.93
C PRO A 339 -8.64 8.87 -3.42
N SER A 340 -7.61 9.64 -3.80
CA SER A 340 -7.23 9.85 -5.20
C SER A 340 -6.68 8.58 -5.86
N GLN A 341 -5.82 7.82 -5.18
CA GLN A 341 -5.34 6.54 -5.72
C GLN A 341 -6.47 5.51 -5.87
N GLN A 342 -7.44 5.52 -4.95
CA GLN A 342 -8.63 4.67 -5.04
C GLN A 342 -9.47 5.04 -6.28
N ALA A 343 -9.72 6.33 -6.50
CA ALA A 343 -10.44 6.82 -7.67
C ALA A 343 -9.71 6.46 -8.98
N ASP A 344 -8.40 6.74 -9.07
CA ASP A 344 -7.57 6.43 -10.23
C ASP A 344 -7.64 4.93 -10.57
N PHE A 345 -7.57 4.06 -9.56
CA PHE A 345 -7.67 2.61 -9.75
C PHE A 345 -9.04 2.20 -10.26
N VAL A 346 -10.12 2.68 -9.63
CA VAL A 346 -11.51 2.34 -10.00
C VAL A 346 -11.83 2.80 -11.43
N GLU A 347 -11.46 4.03 -11.77
CA GLU A 347 -11.67 4.61 -13.11
C GLU A 347 -10.92 3.81 -14.18
N SER A 348 -9.63 3.56 -13.95
CA SER A 348 -8.76 2.82 -14.87
C SER A 348 -9.25 1.38 -15.07
N TRP A 349 -9.66 0.73 -13.98
CA TRP A 349 -10.21 -0.61 -14.01
C TRP A 349 -11.50 -0.66 -14.83
N TYR A 350 -12.47 0.23 -14.57
CA TYR A 350 -13.71 0.26 -15.34
C TYR A 350 -13.47 0.58 -16.81
N LEU A 351 -12.57 1.52 -17.12
CA LEU A 351 -12.23 1.87 -18.49
C LEU A 351 -11.68 0.66 -19.25
N CYS A 352 -10.74 -0.07 -18.63
CA CYS A 352 -10.22 -1.30 -19.23
C CYS A 352 -11.35 -2.29 -19.50
N GLN A 353 -12.16 -2.58 -18.49
CA GLN A 353 -13.23 -3.56 -18.66
C GLN A 353 -14.26 -3.13 -19.70
N GLU A 354 -14.68 -1.87 -19.75
CA GLU A 354 -15.66 -1.40 -20.74
C GLU A 354 -15.09 -1.36 -22.17
N ARG A 355 -13.77 -1.16 -22.34
CA ARG A 355 -13.09 -1.24 -23.64
C ARG A 355 -13.06 -2.66 -24.18
N CYS A 356 -12.83 -3.66 -23.33
CA CYS A 356 -12.73 -5.06 -23.77
C CYS A 356 -14.03 -5.64 -24.37
N TYR A 357 -15.20 -5.05 -24.06
CA TYR A 357 -16.50 -5.46 -24.61
C TYR A 357 -17.01 -4.57 -25.75
N ARG A 358 -16.23 -3.60 -26.24
CA ARG A 358 -16.65 -2.65 -27.26
C ARG A 358 -15.61 -2.51 -28.37
N SER A 359 -16.07 -2.18 -29.58
CA SER A 359 -15.15 -1.89 -30.69
C SER A 359 -14.45 -0.55 -30.50
N ASP A 360 -13.31 -0.33 -31.15
CA ASP A 360 -12.57 0.95 -31.10
C ASP A 360 -13.43 2.15 -31.54
N LYS A 361 -14.44 1.93 -32.39
CA LYS A 361 -15.39 2.95 -32.82
C LYS A 361 -16.34 3.42 -31.71
N GLN A 362 -16.39 2.69 -30.59
CA GLN A 362 -17.28 2.94 -29.44
C GLN A 362 -16.50 3.34 -28.18
N ILE A 363 -15.24 3.76 -28.32
CA ILE A 363 -14.38 4.18 -27.18
C ILE A 363 -15.05 5.26 -26.33
N GLU A 364 -15.73 6.24 -26.93
CA GLU A 364 -16.43 7.28 -26.16
C GLU A 364 -17.62 6.74 -25.36
N GLN A 365 -18.33 5.73 -25.90
CA GLN A 365 -19.37 5.02 -25.15
C GLN A 365 -18.77 4.19 -24.00
N ALA A 366 -17.61 3.57 -24.23
CA ALA A 366 -16.88 2.83 -23.20
C ALA A 366 -16.44 3.75 -22.05
N LYS A 367 -15.88 4.93 -22.39
CA LYS A 367 -15.47 5.95 -21.41
C LYS A 367 -16.66 6.46 -20.60
N ASN A 368 -17.78 6.78 -21.25
CA ASN A 368 -18.97 7.27 -20.55
C ASN A 368 -19.54 6.21 -19.59
N ALA A 369 -19.66 4.96 -20.04
CA ALA A 369 -20.12 3.86 -19.20
C ALA A 369 -19.15 3.55 -18.04
N ALA A 370 -17.84 3.63 -18.29
CA ALA A 370 -16.82 3.45 -17.26
C ALA A 370 -16.91 4.56 -16.21
N LYS A 371 -17.04 5.81 -16.65
CA LYS A 371 -17.19 6.98 -15.79
C LYS A 371 -18.42 6.85 -14.90
N GLU A 372 -19.59 6.56 -15.47
CA GLU A 372 -20.84 6.37 -14.72
C GLU A 372 -20.68 5.31 -13.62
N LYS A 373 -20.16 4.12 -13.97
CA LYS A 373 -19.96 3.03 -12.99
C LYS A 373 -18.90 3.34 -11.94
N SER A 374 -17.82 4.02 -12.33
CA SER A 374 -16.77 4.45 -11.40
C SER A 374 -17.28 5.48 -10.41
N GLN A 375 -18.07 6.46 -10.87
CA GLN A 375 -18.66 7.48 -10.01
C GLN A 375 -19.67 6.91 -9.04
N ASP A 376 -20.47 5.92 -9.47
CA ASP A 376 -21.37 5.20 -8.56
C ASP A 376 -20.58 4.47 -7.46
N LEU A 377 -19.55 3.70 -7.82
CA LEU A 377 -18.74 3.00 -6.82
C LEU A 377 -18.01 3.97 -5.90
N ILE A 378 -17.35 5.00 -6.44
CA ILE A 378 -16.65 6.02 -5.64
C ILE A 378 -17.62 6.70 -4.69
N GLY A 379 -18.84 7.05 -5.14
CA GLY A 379 -19.88 7.60 -4.27
C GLY A 379 -20.30 6.65 -3.15
N GLN A 380 -20.31 5.33 -3.40
CA GLN A 380 -20.54 4.33 -2.35
C GLN A 380 -19.34 4.16 -1.41
N LEU A 381 -18.11 4.33 -1.90
CA LEU A 381 -16.92 4.31 -1.06
C LEU A 381 -16.86 5.56 -0.19
N THR A 382 -17.21 6.74 -0.69
CA THR A 382 -17.17 8.00 0.09
C THR A 382 -18.45 8.25 0.91
N ASP A 383 -19.39 7.30 0.93
CA ASP A 383 -20.61 7.36 1.72
C ASP A 383 -20.27 7.36 3.22
N ARG A 384 -20.71 8.40 3.95
CA ARG A 384 -20.41 8.57 5.38
C ARG A 384 -21.09 7.53 6.25
N ASP A 385 -22.18 6.94 5.77
CA ASP A 385 -22.90 5.87 6.46
C ASP A 385 -22.23 4.50 6.25
N ARG A 386 -21.06 4.45 5.59
CA ARG A 386 -20.33 3.22 5.24
C ARG A 386 -18.81 3.32 5.45
N PRO A 387 -18.35 3.67 6.66
CA PRO A 387 -16.92 3.79 6.95
C PRO A 387 -16.15 2.48 6.67
N GLU A 388 -16.81 1.33 6.73
CA GLU A 388 -16.18 0.02 6.51
C GLU A 388 -15.71 -0.15 5.06
N LEU A 389 -16.45 0.41 4.08
CA LEU A 389 -16.04 0.36 2.68
C LEU A 389 -14.82 1.25 2.42
N GLN A 390 -14.71 2.39 3.12
CA GLN A 390 -13.56 3.28 3.07
C GLN A 390 -12.30 2.58 3.56
N GLU A 391 -12.40 1.91 4.71
CA GLU A 391 -11.28 1.19 5.30
C GLU A 391 -10.82 0.02 4.43
N LEU A 392 -11.75 -0.76 3.85
CA LEU A 392 -11.40 -1.82 2.91
C LEU A 392 -10.72 -1.28 1.65
N ALA A 393 -11.19 -0.15 1.12
CA ALA A 393 -10.68 0.45 -0.11
C ALA A 393 -9.22 0.95 -0.01
N LYS A 394 -8.72 1.20 1.21
CA LYS A 394 -7.30 1.52 1.47
C LYS A 394 -6.34 0.39 1.08
N ASN A 395 -6.82 -0.86 1.07
CA ASN A 395 -6.06 -2.02 0.62
C ASN A 395 -6.35 -2.30 -0.87
N PRO A 396 -5.36 -2.19 -1.78
CA PRO A 396 -5.54 -2.38 -3.22
C PRO A 396 -6.19 -3.71 -3.61
N LEU A 397 -5.90 -4.80 -2.88
CA LEU A 397 -6.50 -6.10 -3.14
C LEU A 397 -8.00 -6.07 -2.83
N LEU A 398 -8.38 -5.52 -1.68
CA LEU A 398 -9.78 -5.45 -1.27
C LEU A 398 -10.55 -4.46 -2.15
N LEU A 399 -9.92 -3.35 -2.58
CA LEU A 399 -10.48 -2.46 -3.60
C LEU A 399 -10.71 -3.18 -4.93
N ASN A 400 -9.77 -4.01 -5.39
CA ASN A 400 -9.95 -4.83 -6.59
C ASN A 400 -11.12 -5.82 -6.45
N MET A 401 -11.33 -6.37 -5.25
CA MET A 401 -12.50 -7.20 -4.98
C MET A 401 -13.78 -6.37 -5.01
N LEU A 402 -13.82 -5.22 -4.32
CA LEU A 402 -14.97 -4.32 -4.30
C LEU A 402 -15.41 -3.90 -5.70
N VAL A 403 -14.49 -3.46 -6.56
CA VAL A 403 -14.80 -3.04 -7.94
C VAL A 403 -15.29 -4.22 -8.79
N THR A 404 -14.72 -5.41 -8.57
CA THR A 404 -15.16 -6.64 -9.24
C THR A 404 -16.59 -6.99 -8.84
N PHE A 405 -16.89 -7.04 -7.53
CA PHE A 405 -18.22 -7.36 -7.03
C PHE A 405 -19.26 -6.35 -7.52
N HIS A 406 -18.91 -5.06 -7.51
CA HIS A 406 -19.76 -4.00 -8.03
C HIS A 406 -20.08 -4.20 -9.52
N ARG A 407 -19.10 -4.55 -10.35
CA ARG A 407 -19.31 -4.80 -11.80
C ARG A 407 -20.32 -5.90 -12.08
N PHE A 408 -20.30 -7.00 -11.32
CA PHE A 408 -21.14 -8.16 -11.64
C PHE A 408 -22.61 -7.95 -11.31
N SER A 409 -22.97 -6.90 -10.59
CA SER A 409 -24.37 -6.54 -10.36
C SER A 409 -24.53 -5.07 -10.02
N PRO A 410 -24.42 -4.19 -11.04
CA PRO A 410 -24.46 -2.75 -10.86
C PRO A 410 -25.81 -2.22 -10.35
N SER A 411 -26.87 -3.04 -10.38
CA SER A 411 -28.20 -2.68 -9.88
C SER A 411 -28.43 -2.96 -8.39
N VAL A 412 -27.45 -3.55 -7.68
CA VAL A 412 -27.55 -3.86 -6.25
C VAL A 412 -26.42 -3.16 -5.50
N LYS A 413 -26.78 -2.20 -4.64
CA LYS A 413 -25.81 -1.51 -3.78
C LYS A 413 -25.03 -2.53 -2.93
N LEU A 414 -23.75 -2.28 -2.70
CA LEU A 414 -22.85 -3.13 -1.90
C LEU A 414 -23.37 -3.50 -0.48
N PRO A 415 -24.23 -2.73 0.23
CA PRO A 415 -24.79 -3.10 1.54
C PRO A 415 -25.53 -4.45 1.54
N ARG A 416 -26.34 -4.73 0.51
CA ARG A 416 -27.12 -5.99 0.41
C ARG A 416 -26.28 -7.23 0.08
N ARG A 417 -24.97 -7.03 -0.11
CA ARG A 417 -24.00 -8.05 -0.56
C ARG A 417 -22.76 -8.14 0.31
N ARG A 418 -22.74 -7.43 1.45
CA ARG A 418 -21.62 -7.50 2.40
C ARG A 418 -21.31 -8.95 2.77
N ILE A 419 -22.33 -9.76 3.06
CA ILE A 419 -22.13 -11.20 3.35
C ILE A 419 -21.38 -11.93 2.23
N GLU A 420 -21.79 -11.72 0.97
CA GLU A 420 -21.16 -12.36 -0.19
C GLU A 420 -19.72 -11.88 -0.37
N LEU A 421 -19.48 -10.58 -0.22
CA LEU A 421 -18.15 -9.98 -0.29
C LEU A 421 -17.22 -10.57 0.77
N TYR A 422 -17.63 -10.58 2.05
CA TYR A 422 -16.80 -11.07 3.15
C TYR A 422 -16.56 -12.57 3.06
N LYS A 423 -17.57 -13.35 2.63
CA LYS A 423 -17.41 -14.77 2.31
C LYS A 423 -16.33 -14.99 1.25
N GLN A 424 -16.32 -14.17 0.22
CA GLN A 424 -15.38 -14.28 -0.90
C GLN A 424 -13.98 -13.81 -0.51
N ILE A 425 -13.86 -12.79 0.35
CA ILE A 425 -12.56 -12.40 0.93
C ILE A 425 -12.02 -13.54 1.79
N CYS A 426 -12.84 -14.15 2.66
CA CYS A 426 -12.40 -15.28 3.49
C CYS A 426 -11.95 -16.46 2.65
N LYS A 427 -12.71 -16.82 1.60
CA LYS A 427 -12.33 -17.87 0.67
C LYS A 427 -11.00 -17.57 -0.03
N LEU A 428 -10.86 -16.37 -0.59
CA LEU A 428 -9.63 -15.95 -1.27
C LEU A 428 -8.42 -16.08 -0.34
N GLN A 429 -8.54 -15.57 0.88
CA GLN A 429 -7.45 -15.50 1.84
C GLN A 429 -7.09 -16.86 2.45
N LEU A 430 -8.07 -17.70 2.76
CA LEU A 430 -7.84 -18.99 3.40
C LEU A 430 -7.57 -20.12 2.40
N GLU A 431 -7.98 -20.01 1.14
CA GLU A 431 -7.95 -21.08 0.14
C GLU A 431 -7.22 -20.69 -1.14
N ASP A 432 -7.83 -19.83 -1.97
CA ASP A 432 -7.40 -19.63 -3.36
C ASP A 432 -5.98 -19.03 -3.44
N ARG A 433 -5.64 -18.11 -2.54
CA ARG A 433 -4.34 -17.42 -2.52
C ARG A 433 -3.20 -18.30 -1.96
N PRO A 434 -3.34 -18.97 -0.79
CA PRO A 434 -2.36 -19.95 -0.34
C PRO A 434 -2.07 -21.03 -1.38
N GLU A 435 -3.11 -21.54 -2.06
CA GLU A 435 -2.98 -22.57 -3.10
C GLU A 435 -2.23 -22.05 -4.34
N ALA A 436 -2.58 -20.86 -4.84
CA ALA A 436 -1.87 -20.23 -5.95
C ALA A 436 -0.36 -20.04 -5.67
N ARG A 437 -0.01 -19.78 -4.39
CA ARG A 437 1.37 -19.63 -3.93
C ARG A 437 2.06 -20.95 -3.62
N GLY A 438 1.34 -22.08 -3.62
CA GLY A 438 1.86 -23.38 -3.23
C GLY A 438 2.28 -23.46 -1.76
N ILE A 439 1.61 -22.70 -0.89
CA ILE A 439 1.83 -22.74 0.56
C ILE A 439 1.11 -23.97 1.11
N LYS A 440 1.85 -24.86 1.78
CA LYS A 440 1.27 -26.00 2.47
C LYS A 440 0.58 -25.49 3.75
N ARG A 441 -0.73 -25.64 3.83
CA ARG A 441 -1.54 -25.26 4.99
C ARG A 441 -1.47 -26.31 6.11
N LEU A 442 -1.59 -25.85 7.35
CA LEU A 442 -1.71 -26.69 8.55
C LEU A 442 -3.10 -27.33 8.65
N LEU A 443 -4.13 -26.63 8.19
CA LEU A 443 -5.51 -27.08 8.17
C LEU A 443 -6.18 -26.83 6.80
N PRO A 444 -7.20 -27.62 6.43
CA PRO A 444 -8.12 -27.26 5.34
C PRO A 444 -8.83 -25.92 5.61
N SER A 445 -9.14 -25.14 4.56
CA SER A 445 -9.75 -23.80 4.67
C SER A 445 -11.00 -23.79 5.56
N GLY A 446 -11.89 -24.77 5.37
CA GLY A 446 -13.12 -24.86 6.16
C GLY A 446 -12.87 -24.99 7.65
N LYS A 447 -11.87 -25.78 8.07
CA LYS A 447 -11.52 -25.95 9.49
C LYS A 447 -10.83 -24.72 10.06
N SER A 448 -9.93 -24.08 9.31
CA SER A 448 -9.32 -22.82 9.72
C SER A 448 -10.38 -21.73 9.90
N GLN A 449 -11.34 -21.64 8.97
CA GLN A 449 -12.45 -20.70 9.05
C GLN A 449 -13.33 -21.00 10.27
N GLU A 450 -13.62 -22.27 10.57
CA GLU A 450 -14.40 -22.66 11.75
C GLU A 450 -13.73 -22.22 13.06
N VAL A 451 -12.41 -22.38 13.19
CA VAL A 451 -11.67 -21.89 14.36
C VAL A 451 -11.75 -20.36 14.48
N LEU A 452 -11.66 -19.63 13.36
CA LEU A 452 -11.80 -18.17 13.35
C LEU A 452 -13.22 -17.69 13.64
N GLN A 453 -14.23 -18.45 13.21
CA GLN A 453 -15.64 -18.24 13.53
C GLN A 453 -15.90 -18.41 15.03
N LEU A 454 -15.29 -19.43 15.66
CA LEU A 454 -15.35 -19.64 17.10
C LEU A 454 -14.68 -18.49 17.85
N LEU A 455 -13.48 -18.07 17.42
CA LEU A 455 -12.76 -16.93 18.02
C LEU A 455 -13.56 -15.64 17.92
N ALA A 456 -14.10 -15.34 16.74
CA ALA A 456 -14.89 -14.13 16.52
C ALA A 456 -16.12 -14.08 17.43
N LEU A 457 -16.84 -15.20 17.57
CA LEU A 457 -18.00 -15.27 18.46
C LEU A 457 -17.61 -15.08 19.94
N ASP A 458 -16.51 -15.69 20.38
CA ASP A 458 -15.98 -15.54 21.75
C ASP A 458 -15.62 -14.08 22.07
N LEU A 459 -14.92 -13.40 21.16
CA LEU A 459 -14.57 -11.99 21.33
C LEU A 459 -15.81 -11.08 21.39
N VAL A 460 -16.80 -11.31 20.54
CA VAL A 460 -18.08 -10.57 20.56
C VAL A 460 -18.82 -10.81 21.88
N GLN A 461 -18.88 -12.05 22.37
CA GLN A 461 -19.51 -12.39 23.65
C GLN A 461 -18.81 -11.74 24.84
N GLN A 462 -17.49 -11.58 24.78
CA GLN A 462 -16.68 -10.93 25.81
C GLN A 462 -16.58 -9.40 25.65
N ASN A 463 -17.25 -8.80 24.66
CA ASN A 463 -17.14 -7.36 24.35
C ASN A 463 -15.69 -6.92 24.06
N LYS A 464 -14.91 -7.75 23.37
CA LYS A 464 -13.50 -7.50 23.03
C LYS A 464 -13.30 -7.32 21.53
N LEU A 465 -12.39 -6.42 21.18
CA LEU A 465 -11.87 -6.24 19.81
C LEU A 465 -10.44 -6.75 19.66
N ILE A 466 -9.70 -6.73 20.77
CA ILE A 466 -8.28 -7.09 20.85
C ILE A 466 -8.13 -8.26 21.82
N ILE A 467 -7.22 -9.19 21.50
CA ILE A 467 -6.84 -10.31 22.34
C ILE A 467 -5.33 -10.41 22.46
N ALA A 468 -4.84 -10.55 23.69
CA ALA A 468 -3.42 -10.76 23.95
C ALA A 468 -2.97 -12.14 23.46
N ARG A 469 -1.71 -12.25 23.01
CA ARG A 469 -1.12 -13.48 22.47
C ARG A 469 -1.38 -14.70 23.36
N LYS A 470 -1.18 -14.54 24.67
CA LYS A 470 -1.34 -15.61 25.64
C LYS A 470 -2.78 -16.13 25.64
N ASP A 471 -3.74 -15.22 25.78
CA ASP A 471 -5.16 -15.57 25.83
C ASP A 471 -5.63 -16.19 24.50
N LEU A 472 -5.08 -15.73 23.37
CA LEU A 472 -5.36 -16.29 22.05
C LEU A 472 -4.84 -17.73 21.91
N LEU A 473 -3.63 -18.01 22.40
CA LEU A 473 -3.07 -19.36 22.40
C LEU A 473 -3.84 -20.27 23.37
N ASP A 474 -4.23 -19.76 24.53
CA ASP A 474 -5.08 -20.49 25.48
C ASP A 474 -6.45 -20.81 24.85
N PHE A 475 -7.06 -19.84 24.15
CA PHE A 475 -8.29 -20.05 23.38
C PHE A 475 -8.11 -21.15 22.31
N PHE A 476 -7.03 -21.08 21.52
CA PHE A 476 -6.72 -22.10 20.51
C PHE A 476 -6.48 -23.48 21.11
N GLY A 477 -5.83 -23.56 22.28
CA GLY A 477 -5.60 -24.82 22.99
C GLY A 477 -6.90 -25.52 23.42
N ASN A 478 -7.97 -24.75 23.63
CA ASN A 478 -9.29 -25.26 23.99
C ASN A 478 -10.12 -25.70 22.77
N GLN A 479 -9.67 -25.45 21.53
CA GLN A 479 -10.41 -25.83 20.33
C GLN A 479 -10.12 -27.28 19.93
N SER A 480 -11.16 -28.13 19.96
CA SER A 480 -11.05 -29.55 19.62
C SER A 480 -10.48 -29.78 18.22
N ILE A 481 -10.82 -28.92 17.25
CA ILE A 481 -10.35 -28.97 15.85
C ILE A 481 -8.82 -28.99 15.78
N LEU A 482 -8.14 -28.13 16.53
CA LEU A 482 -6.68 -28.01 16.53
C LEU A 482 -6.02 -29.21 17.23
N SER A 483 -6.63 -29.69 18.32
CA SER A 483 -6.14 -30.86 19.06
C SER A 483 -6.26 -32.16 18.26
N HIS A 484 -7.37 -32.37 17.53
CA HIS A 484 -7.61 -33.57 16.72
C HIS A 484 -6.64 -33.67 15.55
N GLU A 485 -6.32 -32.55 14.92
CA GLU A 485 -5.39 -32.46 13.79
C GLU A 485 -3.91 -32.35 14.24
N LYS A 486 -3.66 -32.33 15.56
CA LYS A 486 -2.32 -32.22 16.17
C LYS A 486 -1.52 -31.02 15.66
N VAL A 487 -2.20 -29.89 15.50
CA VAL A 487 -1.60 -28.66 15.00
C VAL A 487 -0.89 -27.94 16.15
N ASN A 488 0.33 -27.45 15.91
CA ASN A 488 1.00 -26.56 16.85
C ASN A 488 0.31 -25.18 16.84
N LEU A 489 -0.05 -24.68 18.02
CA LEU A 489 -0.86 -23.46 18.17
C LEU A 489 -0.13 -22.21 17.67
N GLU A 490 1.18 -22.13 17.89
CA GLU A 490 2.01 -21.00 17.43
C GLU A 490 2.14 -21.01 15.91
N ASP A 491 2.30 -22.19 15.31
CA ASP A 491 2.35 -22.33 13.86
C ASP A 491 0.99 -21.95 13.24
N PHE A 492 -0.12 -22.32 13.88
CA PHE A 492 -1.46 -21.92 13.42
C PHE A 492 -1.67 -20.40 13.52
N LEU A 493 -1.31 -19.79 14.65
CA LEU A 493 -1.36 -18.34 14.81
C LEU A 493 -0.55 -17.63 13.71
N ARG A 494 0.68 -18.09 13.46
CA ARG A 494 1.53 -17.57 12.39
C ARG A 494 0.89 -17.74 11.01
N GLU A 495 0.25 -18.87 10.72
CA GLU A 495 -0.46 -19.09 9.44
C GLU A 495 -1.62 -18.12 9.28
N VAL A 496 -2.49 -17.98 10.27
CA VAL A 496 -3.67 -17.09 10.19
C VAL A 496 -3.25 -15.63 10.04
N VAL A 497 -2.19 -15.20 10.73
CA VAL A 497 -1.71 -13.81 10.67
C VAL A 497 -0.94 -13.53 9.38
N ASN A 498 -0.04 -14.43 8.97
CA ASN A 498 0.91 -14.15 7.89
C ASN A 498 0.48 -14.67 6.53
N VAL A 499 -0.38 -15.68 6.48
CA VAL A 499 -0.86 -16.28 5.23
C VAL A 499 -2.29 -15.85 4.96
N GLY A 500 -3.19 -16.13 5.91
CA GLY A 500 -4.61 -15.79 5.82
C GLY A 500 -4.90 -14.29 5.99
N GLU A 501 -4.09 -13.58 6.78
CA GLU A 501 -4.29 -12.14 7.08
C GLU A 501 -5.71 -11.83 7.59
N LEU A 502 -6.38 -12.81 8.18
CA LEU A 502 -7.68 -12.66 8.84
C LEU A 502 -7.54 -12.41 10.35
N LEU A 503 -6.30 -12.41 10.86
CA LEU A 503 -5.92 -11.78 12.11
C LEU A 503 -4.71 -10.89 11.84
N VAL A 504 -4.61 -9.80 12.58
CA VAL A 504 -3.49 -8.87 12.48
C VAL A 504 -2.94 -8.59 13.86
N GLU A 505 -1.61 -8.54 13.94
CA GLU A 505 -0.93 -7.96 15.09
C GLU A 505 -0.97 -6.43 14.96
N ARG A 506 -1.59 -5.76 15.94
CA ARG A 506 -1.73 -4.29 16.00
C ARG A 506 -0.57 -3.69 16.77
N GLU A 507 -0.37 -4.17 17.99
CA GLU A 507 0.77 -3.90 18.85
C GLU A 507 1.50 -5.21 19.18
N LEU A 508 2.72 -5.13 19.70
CA LEU A 508 3.54 -6.31 19.98
C LEU A 508 2.82 -7.26 20.94
N GLY A 509 2.42 -8.43 20.44
CA GLY A 509 1.70 -9.45 21.19
C GLY A 509 0.19 -9.21 21.35
N GLU A 510 -0.39 -8.26 20.63
CA GLU A 510 -1.84 -7.98 20.61
C GLU A 510 -2.44 -8.21 19.22
N TYR A 511 -3.51 -8.99 19.17
CA TYR A 511 -4.15 -9.41 17.92
C TYR A 511 -5.59 -8.95 17.84
N GLU A 512 -6.01 -8.58 16.64
CA GLU A 512 -7.40 -8.24 16.31
C GLU A 512 -7.75 -8.78 14.92
N PHE A 513 -9.04 -8.78 14.59
CA PHE A 513 -9.46 -8.96 13.20
C PHE A 513 -9.10 -7.71 12.38
N PRO A 514 -8.76 -7.82 11.08
CA PRO A 514 -8.35 -6.69 10.25
C PRO A 514 -9.34 -5.52 10.24
N HIS A 515 -10.61 -5.82 10.46
CA HIS A 515 -11.69 -4.86 10.61
C HIS A 515 -12.78 -5.47 11.51
N PHE A 516 -13.48 -4.64 12.27
CA PHE A 516 -14.56 -5.09 13.17
C PHE A 516 -15.66 -5.89 12.43
N SER A 517 -15.97 -5.52 11.19
CA SER A 517 -16.90 -6.28 10.35
C SER A 517 -16.46 -7.71 10.02
N PHE A 518 -15.16 -8.03 9.99
CA PHE A 518 -14.72 -9.43 9.82
C PHE A 518 -15.05 -10.25 11.06
N GLN A 519 -14.84 -9.68 12.24
CA GLN A 519 -15.28 -10.28 13.51
C GLN A 519 -16.80 -10.47 13.49
N GLY A 520 -17.56 -9.43 13.12
CA GLY A 520 -19.02 -9.50 13.00
C GLY A 520 -19.50 -10.59 12.03
N TYR A 521 -18.93 -10.63 10.83
CA TYR A 521 -19.25 -11.63 9.80
C TYR A 521 -18.95 -13.06 10.25
N LEU A 522 -17.77 -13.31 10.81
CA LEU A 522 -17.34 -14.64 11.24
C LEU A 522 -18.18 -15.13 12.44
N ALA A 523 -18.48 -14.24 13.40
CA ALA A 523 -19.38 -14.54 14.50
C ALA A 523 -20.80 -14.87 14.00
N ALA A 524 -21.34 -14.07 13.06
CA ALA A 524 -22.66 -14.31 12.48
C ALA A 524 -22.72 -15.64 11.72
N ALA A 525 -21.67 -15.97 10.94
CA ALA A 525 -21.56 -17.24 10.25
C ALA A 525 -21.45 -18.44 11.20
N ARG A 526 -20.92 -18.24 12.42
CA ARG A 526 -20.93 -19.26 13.48
C ARG A 526 -22.32 -19.48 14.06
N LEU A 527 -23.02 -18.39 14.33
CA LEU A 527 -24.37 -18.36 14.90
C LEU A 527 -25.41 -18.96 13.95
N GLU A 528 -25.27 -18.75 12.65
CA GLU A 528 -26.15 -19.35 11.63
C GLU A 528 -26.25 -20.89 11.78
N GLN A 529 -25.18 -21.54 12.24
CA GLN A 529 -25.13 -22.99 12.43
C GLN A 529 -25.85 -23.48 13.70
N GLN A 530 -26.24 -22.58 14.61
CA GLN A 530 -26.83 -22.89 15.92
C GLN A 530 -28.37 -22.79 15.95
N GLY A 531 -29.01 -22.30 14.87
CA GLY A 531 -30.47 -22.29 14.75
C GLY A 531 -31.16 -21.39 15.79
N GLU A 532 -32.13 -21.93 16.54
CA GLU A 532 -32.99 -21.14 17.43
C GLU A 532 -32.24 -20.53 18.62
N GLU A 533 -31.19 -21.19 19.13
CA GLU A 533 -30.37 -20.65 20.22
C GLU A 533 -29.66 -19.35 19.80
N ALA A 534 -29.18 -19.30 18.55
CA ALA A 534 -28.60 -18.08 18.00
C ALA A 534 -29.63 -16.96 17.83
N TYR A 535 -30.85 -17.30 17.41
CA TYR A 535 -31.93 -16.31 17.28
C TYR A 535 -32.21 -15.62 18.62
N GLN A 536 -32.29 -16.38 19.72
CA GLN A 536 -32.48 -15.81 21.05
C GLN A 536 -31.25 -15.02 21.51
N THR A 537 -30.05 -15.56 21.28
CA THR A 537 -28.79 -14.86 21.62
C THR A 537 -28.70 -13.49 20.95
N ILE A 538 -29.12 -13.37 19.69
CA ILE A 538 -29.15 -12.09 18.95
C ILE A 538 -30.15 -11.12 19.57
N LEU A 539 -31.34 -11.57 19.96
CA LEU A 539 -32.32 -10.73 20.64
C LEU A 539 -31.80 -10.23 22.00
N ASP A 540 -31.19 -11.11 22.79
CA ASP A 540 -30.69 -10.80 24.14
C ASP A 540 -29.53 -9.81 24.14
N ASN A 541 -28.84 -9.66 23.00
CA ASN A 541 -27.68 -8.78 22.84
C ASN A 541 -27.94 -7.63 21.84
N TRP A 542 -29.20 -7.37 21.47
CA TRP A 542 -29.54 -6.41 20.42
C TRP A 542 -29.01 -5.00 20.66
N ASP A 543 -29.06 -4.54 21.91
CA ASP A 543 -28.69 -3.18 22.29
C ASP A 543 -27.18 -3.02 22.58
N LYS A 544 -26.37 -4.07 22.38
CA LYS A 544 -24.92 -4.03 22.66
C LYS A 544 -24.14 -3.62 21.43
N ALA A 545 -23.36 -2.55 21.53
CA ALA A 545 -22.57 -2.03 20.41
C ALA A 545 -21.62 -3.06 19.78
N SER A 546 -20.97 -3.93 20.58
CA SER A 546 -20.10 -5.01 20.10
C SER A 546 -20.80 -6.08 19.28
N TRP A 547 -22.12 -6.19 19.41
CA TRP A 547 -22.93 -7.14 18.64
C TRP A 547 -23.46 -6.55 17.34
N ARG A 548 -23.37 -5.23 17.15
CA ARG A 548 -23.97 -4.52 16.00
C ARG A 548 -23.64 -5.17 14.66
N GLU A 549 -22.35 -5.37 14.36
CA GLU A 549 -21.93 -5.99 13.09
C GLU A 549 -22.42 -7.44 12.98
N THR A 550 -22.33 -8.21 14.07
CA THR A 550 -22.84 -9.59 14.11
C THR A 550 -24.34 -9.64 13.83
N ILE A 551 -25.13 -8.72 14.39
CA ILE A 551 -26.57 -8.61 14.17
C ILE A 551 -26.87 -8.28 12.71
N LEU A 552 -26.18 -7.29 12.11
CA LEU A 552 -26.34 -6.95 10.69
C LEU A 552 -26.06 -8.15 9.78
N PHE A 553 -24.93 -8.84 9.97
CA PHE A 553 -24.60 -10.03 9.18
C PHE A 553 -25.53 -11.22 9.43
N TYR A 554 -25.97 -11.44 10.67
CA TYR A 554 -26.86 -12.56 10.99
C TYR A 554 -28.25 -12.35 10.39
N THR A 555 -28.83 -11.17 10.60
CA THR A 555 -30.17 -10.81 10.11
C THR A 555 -30.27 -10.82 8.59
N ALA A 556 -29.22 -10.36 7.88
CA ALA A 556 -29.20 -10.34 6.42
C ALA A 556 -29.18 -11.75 5.78
N GLN A 557 -28.96 -12.81 6.57
CA GLN A 557 -29.00 -14.22 6.15
C GLN A 557 -30.33 -14.92 6.51
N LEU A 558 -31.13 -14.33 7.40
CA LEU A 558 -32.38 -14.95 7.86
C LEU A 558 -33.40 -15.10 6.71
N PRO A 559 -34.27 -16.12 6.78
CA PRO A 559 -35.49 -16.15 5.97
C PRO A 559 -36.38 -14.94 6.26
N ALA A 560 -37.09 -14.44 5.24
CA ALA A 560 -37.91 -13.23 5.35
C ALA A 560 -38.91 -13.26 6.51
N THR A 561 -39.57 -14.40 6.73
CA THR A 561 -40.52 -14.58 7.83
C THR A 561 -39.86 -14.39 9.20
N ARG A 562 -38.72 -15.05 9.44
CA ARG A 562 -37.97 -14.95 10.71
C ARG A 562 -37.36 -13.56 10.91
N PHE A 563 -36.94 -12.92 9.83
CA PHE A 563 -36.44 -11.55 9.87
C PHE A 563 -37.56 -10.57 10.28
N THR A 564 -38.75 -10.66 9.66
CA THR A 564 -39.90 -9.83 10.05
C THR A 564 -40.29 -10.05 11.50
N GLU A 565 -40.39 -11.31 11.96
CA GLU A 565 -40.69 -11.62 13.38
C GLU A 565 -39.66 -11.00 14.34
N MET A 566 -38.37 -11.01 13.97
CA MET A 566 -37.31 -10.41 14.77
C MET A 566 -37.47 -8.89 14.85
N LEU A 567 -37.66 -8.23 13.70
CA LEU A 567 -37.87 -6.78 13.67
C LEU A 567 -39.10 -6.37 14.49
N GLU A 568 -40.20 -7.11 14.41
CA GLU A 568 -41.40 -6.82 15.20
C GLU A 568 -41.16 -6.94 16.71
N LYS A 569 -40.41 -7.97 17.16
CA LYS A 569 -40.05 -8.13 18.57
C LYS A 569 -39.17 -6.98 19.06
N VAL A 570 -38.15 -6.63 18.28
CA VAL A 570 -37.17 -5.60 18.63
C VAL A 570 -37.78 -4.21 18.62
N CYS A 571 -38.72 -3.92 17.71
CA CYS A 571 -39.44 -2.63 17.70
C CYS A 571 -40.17 -2.35 19.02
N ASN A 572 -40.51 -3.39 19.79
CA ASN A 572 -41.17 -3.23 21.10
C ASN A 572 -40.17 -3.04 22.25
N LEU A 573 -38.86 -3.19 22.02
CA LEU A 573 -37.81 -3.06 23.05
C LEU A 573 -37.40 -1.61 23.27
N GLY A 574 -37.52 -0.76 22.25
CA GLY A 574 -37.28 0.67 22.40
C GLY A 574 -36.62 1.31 21.18
N ALA A 575 -36.13 2.50 21.45
CA ALA A 575 -35.81 3.50 20.46
C ALA A 575 -34.52 3.18 19.67
N GLU A 576 -33.43 2.96 20.39
CA GLU A 576 -32.15 2.53 19.84
C GLU A 576 -32.25 1.21 19.07
N SER A 577 -33.03 0.26 19.62
CA SER A 577 -33.27 -1.03 18.99
C SER A 577 -33.95 -0.88 17.62
N ALA A 578 -34.82 0.12 17.44
CA ALA A 578 -35.46 0.44 16.17
C ALA A 578 -34.50 1.03 15.13
N LYS A 579 -33.48 1.79 15.54
CA LYS A 579 -32.43 2.33 14.63
C LYS A 579 -31.60 1.19 14.04
N LEU A 580 -31.13 0.26 14.87
CA LEU A 580 -30.43 -0.93 14.39
C LEU A 580 -31.35 -1.82 13.52
N ALA A 581 -32.63 -1.95 13.88
CA ALA A 581 -33.61 -2.67 13.07
C ALA A 581 -33.78 -2.04 11.67
N TYR A 582 -33.76 -0.71 11.58
CA TYR A 582 -33.77 0.00 10.30
C TYR A 582 -32.49 -0.24 9.48
N ASP A 583 -31.32 -0.24 10.12
CA ASP A 583 -30.05 -0.60 9.47
C ASP A 583 -30.08 -2.04 8.94
N CYS A 584 -30.55 -3.01 9.74
CA CYS A 584 -30.75 -4.40 9.33
C CYS A 584 -31.65 -4.51 8.10
N LEU A 585 -32.74 -3.73 8.05
CA LEU A 585 -33.65 -3.71 6.90
C LEU A 585 -32.94 -3.20 5.63
N ARG A 586 -32.13 -2.15 5.76
CA ARG A 586 -31.39 -1.54 4.64
C ARG A 586 -30.36 -2.51 4.04
N GLU A 587 -29.75 -3.35 4.90
CA GLU A 587 -28.76 -4.36 4.52
C GLU A 587 -29.37 -5.72 4.12
N TYR A 588 -30.66 -5.93 4.35
CA TYR A 588 -31.31 -7.20 4.04
C TYR A 588 -31.24 -7.53 2.54
N ARG A 589 -30.89 -8.78 2.23
CA ARG A 589 -30.54 -9.20 0.86
C ARG A 589 -31.73 -9.24 -0.13
N SER A 590 -32.95 -9.39 0.38
CA SER A 590 -34.16 -9.60 -0.43
C SER A 590 -35.34 -8.78 0.08
N PRO A 591 -35.26 -7.43 0.09
CA PRO A 591 -36.31 -6.58 0.63
C PRO A 591 -37.62 -6.68 -0.15
N GLU A 592 -37.58 -7.11 -1.42
CA GLU A 592 -38.77 -7.39 -2.22
C GLU A 592 -39.66 -8.51 -1.65
N LYS A 593 -39.13 -9.31 -0.71
CA LYS A 593 -39.86 -10.36 -0.01
C LYS A 593 -40.45 -9.90 1.32
N LEU A 594 -40.20 -8.66 1.72
CA LEU A 594 -40.70 -8.06 2.95
C LEU A 594 -41.98 -7.26 2.67
N ASP A 595 -42.81 -7.11 3.70
CA ASP A 595 -43.97 -6.23 3.62
C ASP A 595 -43.52 -4.78 3.48
N SER A 596 -43.99 -4.09 2.43
CA SER A 596 -43.70 -2.68 2.15
C SER A 596 -44.08 -1.74 3.31
N THR A 597 -45.05 -2.12 4.15
CA THR A 597 -45.45 -1.30 5.31
C THR A 597 -44.44 -1.33 6.45
N LEU A 598 -43.55 -2.31 6.48
CA LEU A 598 -42.55 -2.49 7.55
C LEU A 598 -41.49 -1.38 7.50
N GLU A 599 -41.06 -0.97 6.30
CA GLU A 599 -40.09 0.10 6.11
C GLU A 599 -40.64 1.45 6.60
N ASP A 600 -41.87 1.79 6.22
CA ASP A 600 -42.54 3.03 6.65
C ASP A 600 -42.74 3.05 8.17
N ARG A 601 -43.10 1.91 8.77
CA ARG A 601 -43.25 1.77 10.23
C ARG A 601 -41.92 1.94 10.96
N LEU A 602 -40.86 1.26 10.51
CA LEU A 602 -39.53 1.39 11.11
C LEU A 602 -38.99 2.81 10.96
N LYS A 603 -39.18 3.43 9.79
CA LYS A 603 -38.75 4.81 9.54
C LYS A 603 -39.52 5.81 10.41
N ALA A 604 -40.83 5.65 10.54
CA ALA A 604 -41.64 6.47 11.44
C ALA A 604 -41.19 6.31 12.90
N LEU A 605 -40.96 5.06 13.35
CA LEU A 605 -40.42 4.76 14.66
C LEU A 605 -39.05 5.43 14.87
N THR A 606 -38.11 5.36 13.92
CA THR A 606 -36.79 6.02 14.07
C THR A 606 -36.89 7.55 14.19
N VAL A 607 -37.83 8.18 13.50
CA VAL A 607 -38.05 9.63 13.58
C VAL A 607 -38.68 10.00 14.94
N ASP A 608 -39.67 9.25 15.39
CA ASP A 608 -40.32 9.44 16.70
C ASP A 608 -39.32 9.18 17.85
N VAL A 609 -38.42 8.23 17.65
CA VAL A 609 -37.34 7.85 18.57
C VAL A 609 -36.30 8.96 18.72
N ASN A 610 -35.81 9.50 17.62
CA ASN A 610 -34.87 10.62 17.69
C ASN A 610 -35.53 11.81 18.38
N ALA A 611 -36.82 12.08 18.10
CA ALA A 611 -37.56 13.12 18.80
C ALA A 611 -37.67 12.86 20.31
N LEU A 612 -37.96 11.62 20.74
CA LEU A 612 -38.04 11.24 22.15
C LEU A 612 -36.69 11.23 22.88
N LEU A 613 -35.62 10.81 22.20
CA LEU A 613 -34.27 10.74 22.75
C LEU A 613 -33.76 12.12 23.14
N TYR A 614 -34.01 13.12 22.29
CA TYR A 614 -33.59 14.50 22.52
C TYR A 614 -34.64 15.36 23.23
N GLN A 615 -35.82 14.82 23.55
CA GLN A 615 -36.93 15.56 24.14
C GLN A 615 -36.54 16.25 25.45
N GLN A 616 -35.85 15.53 26.34
CA GLN A 616 -35.46 16.08 27.64
C GLN A 616 -34.46 17.25 27.49
N LEU A 617 -33.51 17.12 26.57
CA LEU A 617 -32.59 18.20 26.21
C LEU A 617 -33.35 19.41 25.65
N GLU A 618 -34.28 19.17 24.73
CA GLU A 618 -35.12 20.21 24.14
C GLU A 618 -35.94 20.96 25.22
N GLU A 619 -36.54 20.24 26.17
CA GLU A 619 -37.27 20.83 27.29
C GLU A 619 -36.38 21.71 28.19
N TYR A 620 -35.17 21.25 28.53
CA TYR A 620 -34.22 22.04 29.30
C TYR A 620 -33.79 23.31 28.56
N LEU A 621 -33.45 23.20 27.27
CA LEU A 621 -33.05 24.34 26.44
C LEU A 621 -34.20 25.35 26.30
N LYS A 622 -35.43 24.89 26.08
CA LYS A 622 -36.63 25.73 25.97
C LYS A 622 -36.95 26.48 27.27
N ASN A 623 -36.62 25.88 28.42
CA ASN A 623 -36.84 26.48 29.74
C ASN A 623 -35.62 27.28 30.24
N GLN A 624 -34.57 27.46 29.41
CA GLN A 624 -33.31 28.13 29.78
C GLN A 624 -32.59 27.46 30.97
N GLN A 625 -32.78 26.15 31.14
CA GLN A 625 -32.11 25.32 32.13
C GLN A 625 -30.76 24.86 31.57
N TRP A 626 -29.85 25.81 31.37
CA TRP A 626 -28.59 25.59 30.65
C TRP A 626 -27.67 24.56 31.31
N TYR A 627 -27.65 24.52 32.64
CA TYR A 627 -26.87 23.55 33.41
C TYR A 627 -27.36 22.13 33.12
N GLU A 628 -28.66 21.90 33.27
CA GLU A 628 -29.29 20.61 33.03
C GLU A 628 -29.20 20.21 31.54
N ALA A 629 -29.33 21.18 30.62
CA ALA A 629 -29.16 20.95 29.19
C ALA A 629 -27.73 20.50 28.84
N ASP A 630 -26.70 21.09 29.44
CA ASP A 630 -25.32 20.70 29.19
C ASP A 630 -24.97 19.32 29.77
N GLN A 631 -25.49 19.00 30.95
CA GLN A 631 -25.41 17.64 31.51
C GLN A 631 -26.10 16.60 30.62
N GLU A 632 -27.33 16.88 30.19
CA GLU A 632 -28.08 15.94 29.34
C GLU A 632 -27.41 15.81 27.97
N THR A 633 -26.81 16.88 27.43
CA THR A 633 -26.01 16.82 26.21
C THR A 633 -24.87 15.83 26.34
N TRP A 634 -24.10 15.88 27.43
CA TRP A 634 -23.00 14.94 27.65
C TRP A 634 -23.48 13.50 27.80
N LYS A 635 -24.55 13.29 28.58
CA LYS A 635 -25.17 11.99 28.76
C LYS A 635 -25.67 11.40 27.43
N LEU A 636 -26.29 12.21 26.58
CA LEU A 636 -26.72 11.81 25.24
C LEU A 636 -25.52 11.46 24.35
N MET A 637 -24.43 12.23 24.40
CA MET A 637 -23.21 11.93 23.67
C MET A 637 -22.58 10.59 24.07
N LEU A 638 -22.56 10.27 25.36
CA LEU A 638 -22.12 8.96 25.85
C LEU A 638 -23.09 7.85 25.42
N LYS A 639 -24.40 8.11 25.47
CA LYS A 639 -25.42 7.14 25.07
C LYS A 639 -25.36 6.75 23.60
N VAL A 640 -25.29 7.73 22.69
CA VAL A 640 -25.23 7.46 21.24
C VAL A 640 -23.91 6.82 20.79
N THR A 641 -22.89 6.85 21.65
CA THR A 641 -21.61 6.16 21.44
C THR A 641 -21.49 4.88 22.28
N ASN A 642 -22.51 4.53 23.07
CA ASN A 642 -22.55 3.41 24.00
C ASN A 642 -21.35 3.38 24.98
N ARG A 643 -21.08 4.54 25.60
CA ARG A 643 -19.97 4.79 26.54
C ARG A 643 -20.44 5.27 27.91
N GLU A 644 -21.68 4.93 28.27
CA GLU A 644 -22.32 5.36 29.52
C GLU A 644 -21.61 4.79 30.75
N GLU A 645 -21.04 3.57 30.67
CA GLU A 645 -20.31 2.94 31.77
C GLU A 645 -18.90 3.51 31.95
N GLU A 646 -18.22 3.84 30.83
CA GLU A 646 -16.88 4.40 30.84
C GLU A 646 -16.86 5.87 31.24
N GLY A 647 -17.90 6.64 30.88
CA GLY A 647 -18.04 8.05 31.23
C GLY A 647 -17.17 9.02 30.41
N TYR A 648 -16.38 8.51 29.44
CA TYR A 648 -15.53 9.32 28.56
C TYR A 648 -15.51 8.78 27.12
N LEU A 649 -15.25 9.69 26.18
CA LEU A 649 -15.10 9.39 24.75
C LEU A 649 -13.62 9.35 24.36
N GLU A 650 -13.18 8.25 23.75
CA GLU A 650 -11.87 8.12 23.13
C GLU A 650 -11.86 8.70 21.71
N LEU A 651 -10.66 8.87 21.16
CA LEU A 651 -10.45 9.42 19.81
C LEU A 651 -11.25 8.65 18.74
N ASP A 652 -11.28 7.32 18.82
CA ASP A 652 -12.02 6.49 17.87
C ASP A 652 -13.54 6.63 18.06
N ASN A 653 -14.03 6.93 19.27
CA ASN A 653 -15.44 7.26 19.49
C ASN A 653 -15.79 8.61 18.86
N ILE A 654 -14.90 9.62 19.00
CA ILE A 654 -15.10 10.94 18.41
C ILE A 654 -15.08 10.86 16.87
N ARG A 655 -14.12 10.13 16.30
CA ARG A 655 -14.00 9.93 14.84
C ARG A 655 -15.24 9.26 14.25
N ASN A 656 -15.86 8.36 15.00
CA ASN A 656 -17.04 7.61 14.59
C ASN A 656 -18.35 8.17 15.16
N PHE A 657 -18.35 9.34 15.81
CA PHE A 657 -19.54 9.91 16.43
C PHE A 657 -20.64 10.13 15.37
N PRO A 658 -21.88 9.64 15.56
CA PRO A 658 -22.90 9.70 14.51
C PRO A 658 -23.25 11.13 14.09
N CYS A 659 -23.24 11.42 12.78
CA CYS A 659 -23.45 12.79 12.30
C CYS A 659 -24.89 13.29 12.48
N GLU A 660 -25.89 12.41 12.34
CA GLU A 660 -27.31 12.78 12.54
C GLU A 660 -27.56 13.26 13.99
N ASP A 661 -26.96 12.57 14.95
CA ASP A 661 -27.02 12.89 16.36
C ASP A 661 -26.28 14.21 16.66
N LEU A 662 -25.10 14.41 16.09
CA LEU A 662 -24.34 15.66 16.23
C LEU A 662 -25.06 16.87 15.63
N LEU A 663 -25.65 16.72 14.44
CA LEU A 663 -26.48 17.74 13.79
C LEU A 663 -27.72 18.06 14.62
N THR A 664 -28.34 17.06 15.25
CA THR A 664 -29.52 17.25 16.09
C THR A 664 -29.17 18.01 17.37
N LEU A 665 -28.08 17.62 18.05
CA LEU A 665 -27.58 18.31 19.24
C LEU A 665 -27.23 19.77 18.93
N ASP A 666 -26.47 20.03 17.85
CA ASP A 666 -26.09 21.39 17.48
C ASP A 666 -27.30 22.25 17.11
N ARG A 667 -28.22 21.72 16.28
CA ARG A 667 -29.45 22.42 15.90
C ARG A 667 -30.26 22.85 17.12
N LEU A 668 -30.43 21.96 18.10
CA LEU A 668 -31.17 22.27 19.33
C LEU A 668 -30.50 23.40 20.12
N TRP A 669 -29.19 23.30 20.33
CA TRP A 669 -28.42 24.34 21.04
C TRP A 669 -28.49 25.70 20.33
N VAL A 670 -28.26 25.74 19.01
CA VAL A 670 -28.28 26.98 18.22
C VAL A 670 -29.69 27.59 18.18
N GLU A 671 -30.72 26.78 17.94
CA GLU A 671 -32.08 27.27 17.81
C GLU A 671 -32.59 27.90 19.12
N TYR A 672 -32.46 27.18 20.24
CA TYR A 672 -33.01 27.63 21.52
C TYR A 672 -32.15 28.71 22.17
N SER A 673 -30.81 28.67 22.05
CA SER A 673 -29.97 29.78 22.52
C SER A 673 -30.30 31.08 21.80
N LYS A 674 -30.45 31.04 20.47
CA LYS A 674 -30.80 32.21 19.66
C LYS A 674 -32.18 32.77 20.00
N LYS A 675 -33.17 31.92 20.26
CA LYS A 675 -34.51 32.36 20.73
C LYS A 675 -34.45 33.13 22.05
N HIS A 676 -33.46 32.85 22.89
CA HIS A 676 -33.26 33.50 24.19
C HIS A 676 -32.20 34.60 24.18
N GLY A 677 -31.68 34.98 23.01
CA GLY A 677 -30.73 36.09 22.84
C GLY A 677 -29.26 35.71 23.07
N PHE A 678 -28.94 34.42 23.04
CA PHE A 678 -27.59 33.87 23.14
C PHE A 678 -27.12 33.27 21.81
N GLU A 679 -25.83 32.98 21.69
CA GLU A 679 -25.25 32.30 20.52
C GLU A 679 -24.41 31.10 21.00
N PHE A 680 -25.10 30.01 21.34
CA PHE A 680 -24.47 28.76 21.79
C PHE A 680 -24.60 27.67 20.72
N GLY A 681 -23.70 26.69 20.75
CA GLY A 681 -23.69 25.59 19.80
C GLY A 681 -22.29 25.11 19.45
N PHE A 682 -22.20 23.86 19.00
CA PHE A 682 -20.97 23.23 18.54
C PHE A 682 -20.46 23.86 17.23
N SER A 683 -21.37 24.21 16.32
CA SER A 683 -21.03 24.96 15.09
C SER A 683 -20.43 26.33 15.43
N VAL A 684 -21.01 27.03 16.42
CA VAL A 684 -20.50 28.34 16.90
C VAL A 684 -19.11 28.19 17.50
N GLN A 685 -18.88 27.17 18.34
CA GLN A 685 -17.57 26.86 18.91
C GLN A 685 -16.54 26.51 17.83
N LYS A 686 -16.90 25.67 16.85
CA LYS A 686 -16.03 25.33 15.71
C LYS A 686 -15.56 26.59 14.99
N ASP A 687 -16.47 27.51 14.69
CA ASP A 687 -16.12 28.74 13.98
C ASP A 687 -15.13 29.60 14.78
N ILE A 688 -15.33 29.71 16.09
CA ILE A 688 -14.40 30.42 17.00
C ILE A 688 -13.05 29.70 17.06
N TYR A 689 -13.02 28.37 17.09
CA TYR A 689 -11.80 27.58 17.10
C TYR A 689 -10.96 27.81 15.84
N VAL A 690 -11.60 27.85 14.66
CA VAL A 690 -10.95 28.18 13.39
C VAL A 690 -10.45 29.63 13.38
N GLU A 691 -11.24 30.58 13.88
CA GLU A 691 -10.81 31.99 14.04
C GLU A 691 -9.55 32.11 14.91
N CYS A 692 -9.37 31.22 15.89
CA CYS A 692 -8.19 31.17 16.76
C CYS A 692 -6.97 30.48 16.12
N GLY A 693 -7.10 29.96 14.89
CA GLY A 693 -6.05 29.27 14.15
C GLY A 693 -6.03 27.75 14.35
N GLY A 694 -7.13 27.16 14.81
CA GLY A 694 -7.28 25.71 14.94
C GLY A 694 -7.39 24.99 13.61
N GLU A 695 -6.71 23.86 13.48
CA GLU A 695 -6.81 22.96 12.33
C GLU A 695 -7.90 21.91 12.56
N LEU A 696 -8.63 21.56 11.50
CA LEU A 696 -9.77 20.65 11.53
C LEU A 696 -9.41 19.32 10.84
N ASP A 697 -8.37 18.66 11.36
CA ASP A 697 -7.70 17.49 10.76
C ASP A 697 -7.48 16.34 11.74
N PHE A 698 -8.12 16.37 12.92
CA PHE A 698 -7.93 15.43 14.03
C PHE A 698 -6.53 15.47 14.66
N SER A 699 -5.82 16.60 14.52
CA SER A 699 -4.62 16.87 15.31
C SER A 699 -4.98 17.59 16.62
N LEU A 700 -4.16 17.35 17.66
CA LEU A 700 -4.28 18.09 18.91
C LEU A 700 -3.88 19.56 18.68
N PRO A 701 -4.63 20.53 19.24
CA PRO A 701 -4.31 21.94 19.07
C PRO A 701 -2.97 22.27 19.72
N SER A 702 -2.28 23.28 19.16
CA SER A 702 -1.16 23.90 19.87
C SER A 702 -1.66 24.55 21.17
N SER A 703 -0.83 24.60 22.21
CA SER A 703 -1.20 25.23 23.49
C SER A 703 -1.67 26.68 23.31
N GLU A 704 -1.01 27.44 22.42
CA GLU A 704 -1.38 28.83 22.12
C GLU A 704 -2.76 28.94 21.47
N THR A 705 -3.07 28.06 20.51
CA THR A 705 -4.40 28.02 19.86
C THR A 705 -5.49 27.67 20.86
N TRP A 706 -5.22 26.72 21.74
CA TRP A 706 -6.17 26.24 22.73
C TRP A 706 -6.48 27.28 23.80
N GLU A 707 -5.47 27.96 24.34
CA GLU A 707 -5.62 29.06 25.30
C GLU A 707 -6.43 30.23 24.70
N LYS A 708 -6.11 30.63 23.45
CA LYS A 708 -6.88 31.67 22.72
C LYS A 708 -8.35 31.32 22.56
N PHE A 709 -8.63 30.05 22.26
CA PHE A 709 -9.99 29.56 22.13
C PHE A 709 -10.72 29.61 23.48
N CYS A 710 -10.11 29.08 24.54
CA CYS A 710 -10.70 29.03 25.88
C CYS A 710 -10.98 30.43 26.45
N ASP A 711 -10.07 31.39 26.27
CA ASP A 711 -10.27 32.79 26.64
C ASP A 711 -11.48 33.40 25.90
N ARG A 712 -11.60 33.15 24.60
CA ARG A 712 -12.63 33.75 23.75
C ARG A 712 -14.04 33.26 24.03
N ILE A 713 -14.18 32.02 24.51
CA ILE A 713 -15.48 31.46 24.93
C ILE A 713 -15.66 31.48 26.46
N ALA A 714 -14.77 32.15 27.20
CA ALA A 714 -14.80 32.28 28.66
C ALA A 714 -14.79 30.95 29.42
N TRP A 715 -14.03 29.98 28.92
CA TRP A 715 -13.67 28.75 29.65
C TRP A 715 -12.39 28.92 30.47
N GLU A 716 -11.71 30.05 30.29
CA GLU A 716 -10.56 30.46 31.07
C GLU A 716 -10.78 31.87 31.62
N ASN A 717 -10.37 32.12 32.86
CA ASN A 717 -10.39 33.43 33.50
C ASN A 717 -9.09 33.64 34.29
N ASP A 718 -8.34 34.70 33.98
CA ASP A 718 -7.05 35.04 34.60
C ASP A 718 -6.01 33.87 34.59
N GLY A 719 -5.91 33.14 33.48
CA GLY A 719 -4.92 32.05 33.36
C GLY A 719 -5.35 30.73 33.99
N LYS A 720 -6.62 30.60 34.41
CA LYS A 720 -7.17 29.40 35.06
C LYS A 720 -8.48 28.98 34.41
N LEU A 721 -8.63 27.68 34.19
CA LEU A 721 -9.89 27.10 33.70
C LEU A 721 -11.03 27.41 34.66
N VAL A 722 -12.16 27.82 34.12
CA VAL A 722 -13.40 28.06 34.85
C VAL A 722 -13.94 26.73 35.33
N GLU A 723 -14.21 26.62 36.63
CA GLU A 723 -14.82 25.42 37.20
C GLU A 723 -16.24 25.24 36.62
N TYR A 724 -16.64 24.00 36.35
CA TYR A 724 -17.89 23.72 35.65
C TYR A 724 -19.12 24.40 36.25
N ASP A 725 -19.26 24.38 37.59
CA ASP A 725 -20.40 25.01 38.25
C ASP A 725 -20.39 26.56 38.15
N GLN A 726 -19.22 27.18 37.94
CA GLN A 726 -19.06 28.63 37.78
C GLN A 726 -19.37 29.11 36.35
N ALA A 727 -19.28 28.23 35.34
CA ALA A 727 -19.59 28.57 33.95
C ALA A 727 -21.02 29.11 33.77
N PHE A 728 -21.95 28.72 34.64
CA PHE A 728 -23.37 29.13 34.55
C PHE A 728 -23.68 30.44 35.29
N GLU A 729 -22.67 31.16 35.78
CA GLU A 729 -22.83 32.49 36.35
C GLU A 729 -23.23 33.52 35.28
N LYS A 730 -24.11 34.47 35.64
CA LYS A 730 -24.75 35.41 34.68
C LYS A 730 -23.77 36.24 33.85
N ASN A 731 -22.57 36.50 34.35
CA ASN A 731 -21.52 37.27 33.69
C ASN A 731 -20.80 36.49 32.57
N LEU A 732 -20.82 35.15 32.60
CA LEU A 732 -20.16 34.31 31.58
C LEU A 732 -21.13 33.86 30.48
N MET A 733 -22.40 33.68 30.84
CA MET A 733 -23.45 33.24 29.92
C MET A 733 -23.72 34.18 28.73
N CYS A 734 -23.23 35.42 28.73
CA CYS A 734 -23.38 36.32 27.58
C CYS A 734 -22.33 36.10 26.47
N VAL A 735 -21.35 35.21 26.70
CA VAL A 735 -20.24 34.99 25.78
C VAL A 735 -20.64 34.03 24.65
N ARG A 736 -20.34 34.43 23.41
CA ARG A 736 -20.60 33.64 22.20
C ARG A 736 -19.81 32.33 22.24
N GLY A 737 -20.48 31.21 21.99
CA GLY A 737 -19.86 29.87 21.99
C GLY A 737 -19.55 29.31 23.39
N HIS A 738 -19.97 29.98 24.47
CA HIS A 738 -19.66 29.54 25.84
C HIS A 738 -20.21 28.15 26.16
N LEU A 739 -21.38 27.79 25.62
CA LEU A 739 -21.96 26.47 25.77
C LEU A 739 -22.15 25.80 24.40
N PRO A 740 -22.20 24.46 24.36
CA PRO A 740 -22.04 23.50 25.47
C PRO A 740 -20.58 23.19 25.91
N MET A 741 -20.37 22.86 27.18
CA MET A 741 -19.07 22.58 27.84
C MET A 741 -18.73 21.08 27.99
N SER A 742 -19.67 20.18 27.67
CA SER A 742 -19.53 18.72 27.76
C SER A 742 -19.83 18.12 29.14
N GLY A 743 -20.61 18.77 30.01
CA GLY A 743 -21.00 18.19 31.30
C GLY A 743 -19.89 18.24 32.37
N LYS A 744 -20.26 17.97 33.63
CA LYS A 744 -19.39 18.18 34.81
C LYS A 744 -18.24 17.18 34.89
N GLU A 745 -18.50 15.97 34.41
CA GLU A 745 -17.54 14.86 34.40
C GLU A 745 -16.93 14.65 33.00
N GLY A 746 -17.35 15.43 32.01
CA GLY A 746 -16.87 15.27 30.65
C GLY A 746 -15.47 15.82 30.45
N ARG A 747 -14.64 15.02 29.78
CA ARG A 747 -13.39 15.49 29.18
C ARG A 747 -13.48 15.27 27.69
N ARG A 748 -13.55 16.36 26.93
CA ARG A 748 -13.55 16.31 25.48
C ARG A 748 -12.12 16.50 24.97
N GLY A 749 -11.70 15.69 24.01
CA GLY A 749 -10.51 15.96 23.19
C GLY A 749 -10.90 17.01 22.15
N ASP A 750 -10.63 18.27 22.44
CA ASP A 750 -11.35 19.36 21.77
C ASP A 750 -10.93 19.64 20.32
N GLY A 751 -9.67 19.38 19.94
CA GLY A 751 -9.26 19.47 18.53
C GLY A 751 -9.94 18.41 17.65
N ASP A 752 -10.09 17.20 18.18
CA ASP A 752 -10.65 16.05 17.48
C ASP A 752 -12.16 16.19 17.26
N PHE A 753 -12.85 16.81 18.21
CA PHE A 753 -14.28 17.01 18.13
C PHE A 753 -14.67 18.05 17.08
N PHE A 754 -13.93 19.16 16.97
CA PHE A 754 -14.18 20.14 15.90
C PHE A 754 -13.88 19.59 14.51
N ALA A 755 -12.87 18.73 14.38
CA ALA A 755 -12.64 17.98 13.14
C ALA A 755 -13.86 17.10 12.80
N ARG A 756 -14.47 16.42 13.78
CA ARG A 756 -15.70 15.67 13.56
C ARG A 756 -16.87 16.56 13.13
N ILE A 757 -17.09 17.70 13.79
CA ILE A 757 -18.14 18.68 13.44
C ILE A 757 -18.01 19.12 11.97
N LYS A 758 -16.78 19.41 11.50
CA LYS A 758 -16.52 19.70 10.08
C LYS A 758 -16.86 18.52 9.18
N THR A 759 -16.41 17.31 9.53
CA THR A 759 -16.71 16.12 8.71
C THR A 759 -18.19 15.77 8.66
N CYS A 760 -18.99 16.23 9.62
CA CYS A 760 -20.45 16.06 9.61
C CYS A 760 -21.21 17.20 8.93
N GLU A 761 -20.52 18.24 8.42
CA GLU A 761 -21.13 19.44 7.81
C GLU A 761 -22.11 20.18 8.75
N VAL A 762 -21.75 20.24 10.03
CA VAL A 762 -22.47 20.98 11.08
C VAL A 762 -22.10 22.46 11.05
#